data_AF-A0A935WSD1-F1
#
_entry.id   AF-A0A935WSD1-F1
#
_cell.length_a   1.000
_cell.length_b   1.000
_cell.length_c   1.000
_cell.angle_alpha   90.00
_cell.angle_beta   90.00
_cell.angle_gamma   90.00
#
_symmetry.space_group_name_H-M   'P 1'
#
loop_
_entity.id
_entity.type
_entity.pdbx_description
1 polymer ?
#
loop_
_entity_poly.entity_id
_entity_poly.type
_entity_poly.pdbx_seq_one_letter_code
_entity_poly.pdbx_strand_id
1 'polypeptide(L)'
;MTSSADERWILCGGANHASAPEDALRLAVSGSDANLTVDIEGLATNLIANIPPVMKDLVRVASYVIAADQAFERGDADRIDLGDKWRRDLHFAIAVEEPDLWSSQEMVEVLQSTLGFLSDDNYSFEFQSVANRDPEQLKFTGPDGEPFAGGWNNIDAVQLFSGGMDSFGGAVQALGIDKQNPVLVSHRSAPKTWKTQRELVGDLQTWASRGAIPHVGIQVHKHDKALRKERTQRSRSFLYAAMAGTVAHIIGHDKIRFYENGITSFNLPISPQIVGARATRTTHPKVLLGFSQIISLARGKTMAVENPFELKTRAEVLDVIKGAGAAGMLRHTVSCAHIHRSSTMHPHCGVCSQCIDRRFSVLARSLEEEDPEDGYAVDLIKGDWKKDGDRALVLDYIDAADKFTSFAHADRFLGGYGEAARAIPAMMELSGQDGDAVAKNIFEMHQRHGKDVGRVISETMAKLAKCIRTPGGLSSESLPTILFARGQQNPGSNPAFDADPALKVESEYVFRQFGQNWTVRFRGGTAFSLKPTKGLTHIHTLLQRPGETLDAFAMIDIVEGNPVASRPMATAMGADDETIKSVREAYEKLKEQRDEAEEFSDEDTVAKCDDEIEKLANYLTAETGIGGKKRRENPEQKKARMTVTNAITRALKTIEKANKPCAKYLREQIKTGFFLKYRDTGVAWES
;
A
#
# COMPACT_ATOMS: atom_id res chain seq x y z
N MET A 1 -24.82 -23.00 0.19
CA MET A 1 -25.63 -21.86 0.64
C MET A 1 -25.06 -21.38 1.96
N THR A 2 -24.01 -20.59 1.88
CA THR A 2 -23.35 -19.93 3.01
C THR A 2 -23.99 -18.57 3.20
N SER A 3 -24.43 -18.32 4.43
CA SER A 3 -25.07 -17.12 4.95
C SER A 3 -24.44 -15.80 4.46
N SER A 4 -25.28 -14.91 3.93
CA SER A 4 -25.04 -13.56 3.40
C SER A 4 -24.74 -12.49 4.47
N ALA A 5 -23.90 -12.80 5.46
CA ALA A 5 -23.78 -11.97 6.66
C ALA A 5 -22.85 -10.74 6.53
N ASP A 6 -22.08 -10.58 5.44
CA ASP A 6 -21.07 -9.50 5.31
C ASP A 6 -21.26 -8.57 4.10
N GLU A 7 -22.29 -8.77 3.27
CA GLU A 7 -22.59 -7.88 2.14
C GLU A 7 -23.18 -6.55 2.62
N ARG A 8 -22.55 -5.43 2.25
CA ARG A 8 -22.99 -4.08 2.61
C ARG A 8 -23.85 -3.52 1.48
N TRP A 9 -25.14 -3.33 1.76
CA TRP A 9 -26.09 -2.74 0.82
C TRP A 9 -26.02 -1.20 0.88
N ILE A 10 -25.91 -0.57 -0.28
CA ILE A 10 -25.89 0.88 -0.46
C ILE A 10 -26.97 1.28 -1.48
N LEU A 11 -27.95 2.05 -1.04
CA LEU A 11 -29.07 2.53 -1.85
C LEU A 11 -28.86 4.02 -2.15
N CYS A 12 -28.78 4.40 -3.43
CA CYS A 12 -28.36 5.74 -3.85
C CYS A 12 -29.41 6.47 -4.68
N GLY A 13 -29.59 7.78 -4.45
CA GLY A 13 -30.43 8.65 -5.29
C GLY A 13 -31.92 8.31 -5.25
N GLY A 14 -32.40 7.75 -4.14
CA GLY A 14 -33.79 7.28 -4.01
C GLY A 14 -34.05 5.88 -4.59
N ALA A 15 -33.01 5.16 -4.99
CA ALA A 15 -33.14 3.75 -5.34
C ALA A 15 -33.59 2.90 -4.14
N ASN A 16 -34.28 1.80 -4.44
CA ASN A 16 -34.79 0.83 -3.48
C ASN A 16 -34.66 -0.57 -4.07
N HIS A 17 -34.41 -1.57 -3.23
CA HIS A 17 -34.34 -2.97 -3.63
C HIS A 17 -35.08 -3.83 -2.60
N ALA A 18 -35.89 -4.79 -3.06
CA ALA A 18 -36.79 -5.56 -2.19
C ALA A 18 -36.06 -6.47 -1.20
N SER A 19 -34.84 -6.89 -1.53
CA SER A 19 -33.99 -7.72 -0.65
C SER A 19 -33.00 -6.90 0.17
N ALA A 20 -32.95 -5.58 0.00
CA ALA A 20 -32.06 -4.74 0.81
C ALA A 20 -32.51 -4.77 2.28
N PRO A 21 -31.58 -4.97 3.24
CA PRO A 21 -31.90 -4.97 4.66
C PRO A 21 -32.28 -3.55 5.13
N GLU A 22 -32.96 -3.46 6.28
CA GLU A 22 -33.40 -2.18 6.86
C GLU A 22 -32.23 -1.25 7.21
N ASP A 23 -31.06 -1.82 7.55
CA ASP A 23 -29.83 -1.11 7.89
C ASP A 23 -28.95 -0.75 6.68
N ALA A 24 -29.46 -0.94 5.45
CA ALA A 24 -28.76 -0.53 4.24
C ALA A 24 -28.41 0.96 4.27
N LEU A 25 -27.19 1.29 3.83
CA LEU A 25 -26.70 2.67 3.78
C LEU A 25 -27.45 3.43 2.68
N ARG A 26 -28.19 4.48 3.05
CA ARG A 26 -28.89 5.34 2.10
C ARG A 26 -28.05 6.58 1.81
N LEU A 27 -27.80 6.87 0.54
CA LEU A 27 -27.05 8.06 0.11
C LEU A 27 -27.88 8.88 -0.88
N ALA A 28 -28.01 10.19 -0.62
CA ALA A 28 -28.76 11.09 -1.47
C ALA A 28 -28.08 12.46 -1.55
N VAL A 29 -28.05 13.03 -2.76
CA VAL A 29 -27.48 14.37 -3.05
C VAL A 29 -28.54 15.47 -3.03
N SER A 30 -29.83 15.13 -3.16
CA SER A 30 -30.95 16.07 -3.09
C SER A 30 -32.18 15.47 -2.39
N GLY A 31 -33.22 16.28 -2.20
CA GLY A 31 -34.44 15.90 -1.49
C GLY A 31 -34.33 16.10 0.03
N SER A 32 -35.40 15.76 0.75
CA SER A 32 -35.46 15.89 2.22
C SER A 32 -34.43 15.02 2.95
N ASP A 33 -34.01 13.93 2.32
CA ASP A 33 -33.13 12.92 2.90
C ASP A 33 -31.66 13.10 2.43
N ALA A 34 -31.35 14.24 1.82
CA ALA A 34 -29.99 14.54 1.34
C ALA A 34 -28.98 14.50 2.49
N ASN A 35 -27.97 13.64 2.35
CA ASN A 35 -26.87 13.50 3.31
C ASN A 35 -25.49 13.70 2.64
N LEU A 36 -25.49 14.03 1.35
CA LEU A 36 -24.34 14.43 0.56
C LEU A 36 -24.61 15.76 -0.14
N THR A 37 -23.58 16.59 -0.29
CA THR A 37 -23.55 17.71 -1.23
C THR A 37 -22.40 17.50 -2.19
N VAL A 38 -22.67 17.46 -3.49
CA VAL A 38 -21.63 17.45 -4.52
C VAL A 38 -21.48 18.88 -5.06
N ASP A 39 -20.36 19.50 -4.76
CA ASP A 39 -20.04 20.89 -5.11
C ASP A 39 -18.91 20.93 -6.14
N ILE A 40 -19.15 21.60 -7.26
CA ILE A 40 -18.24 21.72 -8.40
C ILE A 40 -17.97 23.21 -8.62
N GLU A 41 -16.76 23.63 -8.29
CA GLU A 41 -16.29 25.01 -8.37
C GLU A 41 -15.45 25.23 -9.64
N GLY A 42 -15.54 26.41 -10.24
CA GLY A 42 -14.68 26.85 -11.34
C GLY A 42 -15.11 26.45 -12.74
N LEU A 43 -16.29 25.83 -12.90
CA LEU A 43 -16.90 25.57 -14.22
C LEU A 43 -17.83 26.73 -14.61
N ALA A 44 -17.76 27.19 -15.86
CA ALA A 44 -18.60 28.32 -16.29
C ALA A 44 -20.09 27.92 -16.47
N THR A 45 -21.01 28.84 -16.15
CA THR A 45 -22.47 28.61 -16.16
C THR A 45 -23.00 28.07 -17.49
N ASN A 46 -22.46 28.55 -18.62
CA ASN A 46 -22.84 28.07 -19.95
C ASN A 46 -22.40 26.63 -20.22
N LEU A 47 -21.29 26.18 -19.64
CA LEU A 47 -20.82 24.80 -19.74
C LEU A 47 -21.67 23.84 -18.89
N ILE A 48 -22.12 24.32 -17.73
CA ILE A 48 -22.97 23.57 -16.80
C ILE A 48 -24.32 23.21 -17.43
N ALA A 49 -24.89 24.13 -18.22
CA ALA A 49 -26.14 23.88 -18.94
C ALA A 49 -26.02 22.78 -20.01
N ASN A 50 -24.80 22.51 -20.49
CA ASN A 50 -24.54 21.57 -21.58
C ASN A 50 -24.12 20.16 -21.12
N ILE A 51 -24.13 19.88 -19.80
CA ILE A 51 -23.76 18.56 -19.30
C ILE A 51 -24.91 17.58 -19.59
N PRO A 52 -24.70 16.54 -20.42
CA PRO A 52 -25.75 15.57 -20.73
C PRO A 52 -26.06 14.68 -19.50
N PRO A 53 -27.29 14.12 -19.42
CA PRO A 53 -27.72 13.23 -18.33
C PRO A 53 -26.69 12.16 -17.94
N VAL A 54 -26.16 11.43 -18.92
CA VAL A 54 -25.17 10.36 -18.70
C VAL A 54 -23.88 10.84 -18.01
N MET A 55 -23.40 12.04 -18.29
CA MET A 55 -22.20 12.57 -17.64
C MET A 55 -22.52 13.06 -16.21
N LYS A 56 -23.75 13.53 -15.97
CA LYS A 56 -24.21 13.80 -14.60
C LYS A 56 -24.34 12.50 -13.80
N ASP A 57 -24.85 11.42 -14.41
CA ASP A 57 -24.89 10.09 -13.80
C ASP A 57 -23.47 9.64 -13.44
N LEU A 58 -22.48 9.78 -14.33
CA LEU A 58 -21.10 9.38 -14.07
C LEU A 58 -20.51 10.08 -12.82
N VAL A 59 -20.68 11.40 -12.72
CA VAL A 59 -20.23 12.17 -11.54
C VAL A 59 -20.98 11.72 -10.27
N ARG A 60 -22.28 11.41 -10.37
CA ARG A 60 -23.09 10.93 -9.25
C ARG A 60 -22.69 9.54 -8.77
N VAL A 61 -22.56 8.59 -9.69
CA VAL A 61 -22.06 7.23 -9.39
C VAL A 61 -20.71 7.32 -8.69
N ALA A 62 -19.78 8.11 -9.21
CA ALA A 62 -18.47 8.27 -8.58
C ALA A 62 -18.55 8.94 -7.19
N SER A 63 -19.48 9.89 -7.00
CA SER A 63 -19.74 10.53 -5.71
C SER A 63 -20.33 9.57 -4.68
N TYR A 64 -21.23 8.68 -5.09
CA TYR A 64 -21.77 7.63 -4.23
C TYR A 64 -20.70 6.59 -3.86
N VAL A 65 -19.89 6.16 -4.82
CA VAL A 65 -18.79 5.22 -4.60
C VAL A 65 -17.77 5.75 -3.58
N ILE A 66 -17.34 7.02 -3.69
CA ILE A 66 -16.42 7.60 -2.70
C ILE A 66 -17.08 7.84 -1.34
N ALA A 67 -18.38 8.12 -1.30
CA ALA A 67 -19.10 8.25 -0.04
C ALA A 67 -19.22 6.92 0.71
N ALA A 68 -19.58 5.85 0.00
CA ALA A 68 -19.65 4.50 0.55
C ALA A 68 -18.26 3.96 0.94
N ASP A 69 -17.22 4.19 0.13
CA ASP A 69 -15.83 3.79 0.46
C ASP A 69 -15.38 4.35 1.82
N GLN A 70 -15.88 5.53 2.20
CA GLN A 70 -15.55 6.19 3.47
C GLN A 70 -16.53 5.88 4.63
N ALA A 71 -17.70 5.31 4.33
CA ALA A 71 -18.72 5.01 5.34
C ALA A 71 -18.44 3.69 6.09
N PHE A 72 -17.74 2.76 5.46
CA PHE A 72 -17.44 1.46 6.05
C PHE A 72 -15.95 1.34 6.38
N GLU A 73 -15.62 1.05 7.64
CA GLU A 73 -14.23 0.82 8.03
C GLU A 73 -13.66 -0.44 7.41
N ARG A 74 -12.35 -0.39 7.24
CA ARG A 74 -11.55 -1.41 6.61
C ARG A 74 -10.80 -2.26 7.69
N GLY A 75 -11.24 -2.20 8.95
CA GLY A 75 -10.58 -2.87 10.08
C GLY A 75 -9.31 -2.14 10.56
N ASP A 76 -8.70 -2.60 11.67
CA ASP A 76 -7.54 -1.91 12.27
C ASP A 76 -6.24 -2.12 11.46
N ALA A 77 -5.43 -1.06 11.34
CA ALA A 77 -4.16 -1.05 10.61
C ALA A 77 -3.14 -2.10 11.11
N ASP A 78 -3.24 -2.49 12.39
CA ASP A 78 -2.25 -3.32 13.09
C ASP A 78 -2.60 -4.82 13.10
N ARG A 79 -3.67 -5.25 12.41
CA ARG A 79 -4.01 -6.69 12.38
C ARG A 79 -3.14 -7.46 11.38
N ILE A 80 -2.55 -8.54 11.89
CA ILE A 80 -1.80 -9.59 11.15
C ILE A 80 -2.79 -10.58 10.49
N ASP A 81 -3.96 -10.11 10.02
CA ASP A 81 -4.93 -10.94 9.31
C ASP A 81 -4.75 -10.87 7.78
N LEU A 82 -3.58 -10.39 7.32
CA LEU A 82 -3.24 -10.21 5.90
C LEU A 82 -4.26 -9.37 5.10
N GLY A 83 -5.11 -8.60 5.80
CA GLY A 83 -6.16 -7.80 5.17
C GLY A 83 -7.44 -8.58 4.85
N ASP A 84 -7.69 -9.73 5.50
CA ASP A 84 -8.94 -10.49 5.32
C ASP A 84 -10.19 -9.66 5.67
N LYS A 85 -10.11 -8.80 6.69
CA LYS A 85 -11.19 -7.85 7.04
C LYS A 85 -11.21 -6.60 6.18
N TRP A 86 -10.30 -6.52 5.21
CA TRP A 86 -10.01 -5.29 4.50
C TRP A 86 -10.65 -5.19 3.13
N ARG A 87 -11.08 -6.34 2.62
CA ARG A 87 -11.95 -6.46 1.48
C ARG A 87 -13.38 -6.40 1.98
N ARG A 88 -14.18 -5.53 1.36
CA ARG A 88 -15.61 -5.41 1.67
C ARG A 88 -16.39 -5.83 0.44
N ASP A 89 -17.54 -6.46 0.67
CA ASP A 89 -18.53 -6.70 -0.37
C ASP A 89 -19.51 -5.52 -0.37
N LEU A 90 -19.41 -4.66 -1.40
CA LEU A 90 -20.22 -3.45 -1.54
C LEU A 90 -21.25 -3.66 -2.67
N HIS A 91 -22.53 -3.67 -2.30
CA HIS A 91 -23.63 -3.82 -3.24
C HIS A 91 -24.36 -2.48 -3.42
N PHE A 92 -24.27 -1.90 -4.61
CA PHE A 92 -24.89 -0.61 -4.93
C PHE A 92 -26.17 -0.79 -5.75
N ALA A 93 -27.28 -0.25 -5.27
CA ALA A 93 -28.45 0.05 -6.09
C ALA A 93 -28.52 1.57 -6.32
N ILE A 94 -28.40 2.03 -7.56
CA ILE A 94 -28.26 3.46 -7.89
C ILE A 94 -29.36 3.91 -8.84
N ALA A 95 -30.03 5.01 -8.48
CA ALA A 95 -30.93 5.71 -9.37
C ALA A 95 -30.14 6.57 -10.37
N VAL A 96 -30.37 6.33 -11.67
CA VAL A 96 -29.69 7.02 -12.78
C VAL A 96 -30.71 7.50 -13.80
N GLU A 97 -30.32 8.48 -14.63
CA GLU A 97 -31.18 8.97 -15.72
C GLU A 97 -31.17 8.02 -16.92
N GLU A 98 -30.04 7.35 -17.19
CA GLU A 98 -29.85 6.46 -18.35
C GLU A 98 -29.67 4.98 -17.94
N PRO A 99 -30.67 4.32 -17.33
CA PRO A 99 -30.52 2.99 -16.72
C PRO A 99 -30.11 1.89 -17.69
N ASP A 100 -30.54 1.94 -18.95
CA ASP A 100 -30.21 0.91 -19.95
C ASP A 100 -28.70 0.87 -20.25
N LEU A 101 -28.06 2.04 -20.32
CA LEU A 101 -26.62 2.15 -20.50
C LEU A 101 -25.87 1.64 -19.27
N TRP A 102 -26.25 2.12 -18.08
CA TRP A 102 -25.57 1.75 -16.83
C TRP A 102 -25.76 0.28 -16.46
N SER A 103 -26.90 -0.31 -16.83
CA SER A 103 -27.20 -1.74 -16.63
C SER A 103 -26.65 -2.62 -17.75
N SER A 104 -26.02 -2.05 -18.78
CA SER A 104 -25.37 -2.86 -19.82
C SER A 104 -24.28 -3.73 -19.22
N GLN A 105 -24.17 -4.96 -19.71
CA GLN A 105 -23.21 -5.94 -19.20
C GLN A 105 -21.78 -5.38 -19.24
N GLU A 106 -21.42 -4.71 -20.34
CA GLU A 106 -20.09 -4.12 -20.52
C GLU A 106 -19.78 -3.04 -19.47
N MET A 107 -20.72 -2.12 -19.20
CA MET A 107 -20.56 -1.07 -18.19
C MET A 107 -20.40 -1.66 -16.78
N VAL A 108 -21.24 -2.63 -16.43
CA VAL A 108 -21.20 -3.27 -15.09
C VAL A 108 -19.89 -4.01 -14.89
N GLU A 109 -19.46 -4.83 -15.86
CA GLU A 109 -18.22 -5.60 -15.77
C GLU A 109 -16.98 -4.70 -15.65
N VAL A 110 -16.92 -3.60 -16.41
CA VAL A 110 -15.78 -2.67 -16.32
C VAL A 110 -15.79 -1.89 -15.00
N LEU A 111 -16.95 -1.45 -14.50
CA LEU A 111 -17.04 -0.79 -13.20
C LEU A 111 -16.56 -1.71 -12.07
N GLN A 112 -17.07 -2.94 -12.03
CA GLN A 112 -16.72 -3.91 -10.99
C GLN A 112 -15.23 -4.27 -11.04
N SER A 113 -14.71 -4.61 -12.22
CA SER A 113 -13.31 -5.00 -12.36
C SER A 113 -12.33 -3.86 -12.10
N THR A 114 -12.68 -2.62 -12.50
CA THR A 114 -11.85 -1.43 -12.29
C THR A 114 -11.84 -1.02 -10.83
N LEU A 115 -13.01 -0.84 -10.21
CA LEU A 115 -13.11 -0.41 -8.82
C LEU A 115 -12.59 -1.49 -7.87
N GLY A 116 -12.89 -2.77 -8.14
CA GLY A 116 -12.36 -3.87 -7.33
C GLY A 116 -10.85 -3.98 -7.40
N PHE A 117 -10.25 -3.77 -8.58
CA PHE A 117 -8.78 -3.71 -8.66
C PHE A 117 -8.21 -2.46 -7.97
N LEU A 118 -8.86 -1.30 -8.10
CA LEU A 118 -8.42 -0.03 -7.50
C LEU A 118 -8.41 -0.09 -5.96
N SER A 119 -9.44 -0.65 -5.35
CA SER A 119 -9.65 -0.62 -3.90
C SER A 119 -9.40 -1.94 -3.17
N ASP A 120 -9.25 -3.05 -3.89
CA ASP A 120 -9.23 -4.43 -3.37
C ASP A 120 -10.57 -4.88 -2.72
N ASP A 121 -11.66 -4.11 -2.88
CA ASP A 121 -13.03 -4.52 -2.51
C ASP A 121 -13.73 -5.31 -3.62
N ASN A 122 -14.85 -5.94 -3.30
CA ASN A 122 -15.77 -6.48 -4.28
C ASN A 122 -16.93 -5.50 -4.48
N TYR A 123 -17.26 -5.19 -5.73
CA TYR A 123 -18.37 -4.32 -6.08
C TYR A 123 -19.44 -5.11 -6.84
N SER A 124 -20.69 -4.83 -6.55
CA SER A 124 -21.83 -5.17 -7.40
C SER A 124 -22.71 -3.94 -7.61
N PHE A 125 -23.34 -3.85 -8.78
CA PHE A 125 -24.10 -2.67 -9.19
C PHE A 125 -25.42 -3.09 -9.81
N GLU A 126 -26.49 -2.45 -9.36
CA GLU A 126 -27.82 -2.47 -9.94
C GLU A 126 -28.25 -1.03 -10.22
N PHE A 127 -28.71 -0.77 -11.44
CA PHE A 127 -29.12 0.56 -11.86
C PHE A 127 -30.60 0.58 -12.20
N GLN A 128 -31.29 1.64 -11.80
CA GLN A 128 -32.72 1.77 -12.06
C GLN A 128 -33.12 3.22 -12.31
N SER A 129 -34.24 3.40 -13.00
CA SER A 129 -34.95 4.68 -13.05
C SER A 129 -35.87 4.81 -11.85
N VAL A 130 -36.01 6.03 -11.32
CA VAL A 130 -36.95 6.35 -10.24
C VAL A 130 -37.93 7.42 -10.72
N ALA A 131 -39.23 7.14 -10.61
CA ALA A 131 -40.29 8.10 -10.95
C ALA A 131 -40.34 9.25 -9.93
N ASN A 132 -40.64 10.47 -10.38
CA ASN A 132 -40.70 11.68 -9.53
C ASN A 132 -39.39 11.97 -8.77
N ARG A 133 -38.25 11.86 -9.45
CA ARG A 133 -36.98 12.34 -8.92
C ARG A 133 -37.01 13.88 -8.91
N ASP A 134 -36.79 14.50 -7.75
CA ASP A 134 -36.39 15.91 -7.73
C ASP A 134 -35.13 16.04 -8.58
N PRO A 135 -35.01 17.04 -9.48
CA PRO A 135 -33.79 17.22 -10.26
C PRO A 135 -32.59 17.31 -9.30
N GLU A 136 -31.76 16.27 -9.23
CA GLU A 136 -30.58 16.25 -8.38
C GLU A 136 -29.63 17.35 -8.86
N GLN A 137 -29.62 18.49 -8.16
CA GLN A 137 -28.78 19.62 -8.51
C GLN A 137 -27.39 19.40 -7.92
N LEU A 138 -26.46 18.95 -8.77
CA LEU A 138 -25.04 19.21 -8.53
C LEU A 138 -24.88 20.72 -8.33
N LYS A 139 -24.25 21.13 -7.22
CA LYS A 139 -24.00 22.54 -6.98
C LYS A 139 -22.84 22.95 -7.86
N PHE A 140 -23.07 23.95 -8.69
CA PHE A 140 -22.02 24.52 -9.50
C PHE A 140 -21.79 25.97 -9.11
N THR A 141 -20.56 26.29 -8.77
CA THR A 141 -20.12 27.66 -8.49
C THR A 141 -19.15 28.11 -9.59
N GLY A 142 -19.42 29.29 -10.15
CA GLY A 142 -18.50 29.92 -11.10
C GLY A 142 -17.18 30.30 -10.41
N PRO A 143 -16.11 30.56 -11.17
CA PRO A 143 -14.85 31.00 -10.58
C PRO A 143 -15.00 32.33 -9.83
N ASP A 144 -14.43 32.43 -8.63
CA ASP A 144 -14.26 33.71 -7.92
C ASP A 144 -13.18 34.53 -8.66
N GLY A 145 -13.60 35.59 -9.37
CA GLY A 145 -12.70 36.53 -10.06
C GLY A 145 -13.08 36.86 -11.50
N GLU A 146 -12.19 37.60 -12.17
CA GLU A 146 -12.33 37.95 -13.60
C GLU A 146 -12.56 36.68 -14.45
N PRO A 147 -13.55 36.66 -15.36
CA PRO A 147 -13.75 35.56 -16.28
C PRO A 147 -12.44 35.20 -16.99
N PHE A 148 -12.21 33.91 -17.26
CA PHE A 148 -11.06 33.48 -18.07
C PHE A 148 -11.09 34.23 -19.41
N ALA A 149 -10.25 35.27 -19.53
CA ALA A 149 -10.31 36.27 -20.62
C ALA A 149 -10.03 35.67 -22.01
N GLY A 150 -9.49 34.44 -22.08
CA GLY A 150 -9.30 33.67 -23.30
C GLY A 150 -10.49 32.81 -23.74
N GLY A 151 -11.52 32.66 -22.90
CA GLY A 151 -12.66 31.78 -23.14
C GLY A 151 -12.31 30.29 -23.16
N TRP A 152 -13.28 29.42 -22.89
CA TRP A 152 -13.07 27.95 -22.84
C TRP A 152 -12.68 27.31 -24.18
N ASN A 153 -12.65 28.09 -25.27
CA ASN A 153 -12.38 27.64 -26.63
C ASN A 153 -10.88 27.39 -26.91
N ASN A 154 -9.98 27.88 -26.06
CA ASN A 154 -8.52 27.73 -26.26
C ASN A 154 -7.89 26.68 -25.32
N ILE A 155 -8.72 25.82 -24.70
CA ILE A 155 -8.25 24.71 -23.86
C ILE A 155 -7.92 23.54 -24.78
N ASP A 156 -6.70 23.02 -24.68
CA ASP A 156 -6.19 21.92 -25.51
C ASP A 156 -5.72 20.70 -24.69
N ALA A 157 -5.87 20.75 -23.37
CA ALA A 157 -5.54 19.65 -22.47
C ALA A 157 -6.44 19.65 -21.22
N VAL A 158 -6.79 18.46 -20.74
CA VAL A 158 -7.46 18.25 -19.45
C VAL A 158 -6.52 17.47 -18.55
N GLN A 159 -6.11 18.09 -17.44
CA GLN A 159 -5.12 17.53 -16.54
C GLN A 159 -5.67 17.43 -15.12
N LEU A 160 -5.52 16.27 -14.51
CA LEU A 160 -5.82 16.10 -13.10
C LEU A 160 -4.68 16.71 -12.24
N PHE A 161 -5.05 17.51 -11.24
CA PHE A 161 -4.12 18.37 -10.49
C PHE A 161 -4.27 18.23 -8.97
N SER A 162 -3.54 17.29 -8.38
CA SER A 162 -3.71 16.93 -6.96
C SER A 162 -3.11 17.94 -5.98
N GLY A 163 -2.17 18.77 -6.43
CA GLY A 163 -1.33 19.64 -5.58
C GLY A 163 -0.03 18.95 -5.10
N GLY A 164 0.18 17.68 -5.43
CA GLY A 164 1.44 16.97 -5.21
C GLY A 164 2.48 17.25 -6.30
N MET A 165 3.74 16.94 -5.97
CA MET A 165 4.93 17.19 -6.81
C MET A 165 4.74 16.70 -8.26
N ASP A 166 4.24 15.49 -8.46
CA ASP A 166 4.16 14.90 -9.79
C ASP A 166 3.08 15.58 -10.65
N SER A 167 1.91 15.85 -10.07
CA SER A 167 0.87 16.62 -10.75
C SER A 167 1.26 18.07 -11.04
N PHE A 168 2.10 18.67 -10.19
CA PHE A 168 2.73 19.97 -10.46
C PHE A 168 3.74 19.87 -11.61
N GLY A 169 4.61 18.86 -11.61
CA GLY A 169 5.54 18.58 -12.70
C GLY A 169 4.83 18.38 -14.04
N GLY A 170 3.67 17.73 -14.04
CA GLY A 170 2.82 17.62 -15.22
C GLY A 170 2.31 18.96 -15.74
N ALA A 171 1.92 19.87 -14.82
CA ALA A 171 1.44 21.19 -15.20
C ALA A 171 2.58 22.08 -15.73
N VAL A 172 3.76 21.98 -15.11
CA VAL A 172 5.00 22.60 -15.61
C VAL A 172 5.36 22.08 -17.00
N GLN A 173 5.26 20.77 -17.24
CA GLN A 173 5.50 20.20 -18.56
C GLN A 173 4.51 20.75 -19.58
N ALA A 174 3.20 20.68 -19.29
CA ALA A 174 2.16 21.15 -20.20
C ALA A 174 2.32 22.64 -20.55
N LEU A 175 2.51 23.50 -19.54
CA LEU A 175 2.58 24.96 -19.73
C LEU A 175 3.93 25.41 -20.30
N GLY A 176 5.03 24.90 -19.75
CA GLY A 176 6.38 25.40 -20.01
C GLY A 176 7.07 24.73 -21.19
N ILE A 177 6.84 23.43 -21.39
CA ILE A 177 7.56 22.62 -22.38
C ILE A 177 6.66 22.38 -23.60
N ASP A 178 5.49 21.80 -23.37
CA ASP A 178 4.55 21.43 -24.44
C ASP A 178 3.78 22.65 -24.99
N LYS A 179 3.83 23.78 -24.27
CA LYS A 179 3.14 25.04 -24.57
C LYS A 179 1.61 24.91 -24.69
N GLN A 180 1.02 23.90 -24.07
CA GLN A 180 -0.43 23.63 -24.00
C GLN A 180 -1.15 24.58 -23.04
N ASN A 181 -2.46 24.72 -23.19
CA ASN A 181 -3.39 25.44 -22.31
C ASN A 181 -4.28 24.45 -21.54
N PRO A 182 -3.79 23.89 -20.42
CA PRO A 182 -4.56 22.91 -19.67
C PRO A 182 -5.67 23.55 -18.85
N VAL A 183 -6.81 22.86 -18.75
CA VAL A 183 -7.69 22.97 -17.59
C VAL A 183 -7.21 21.99 -16.52
N LEU A 184 -7.00 22.52 -15.32
CA LEU A 184 -6.63 21.75 -14.15
C LEU A 184 -7.90 21.31 -13.42
N VAL A 185 -8.02 20.02 -13.13
CA VAL A 185 -9.18 19.44 -12.42
C VAL A 185 -8.69 18.92 -11.08
N SER A 186 -9.30 19.35 -9.96
CA SER A 186 -8.89 19.04 -8.58
C SER A 186 -10.01 18.42 -7.74
N HIS A 187 -9.67 17.44 -6.88
CA HIS A 187 -10.57 16.97 -5.82
C HIS A 187 -10.26 17.73 -4.52
N ARG A 188 -11.27 18.42 -4.00
CA ARG A 188 -11.27 19.25 -2.79
C ARG A 188 -11.49 18.39 -1.54
N SER A 189 -10.54 17.49 -1.28
CA SER A 189 -10.63 16.54 -0.16
C SER A 189 -10.68 17.20 1.22
N ALA A 190 -10.07 18.39 1.35
CA ALA A 190 -10.08 19.19 2.57
C ALA A 190 -9.85 20.68 2.22
N PRO A 191 -10.31 21.63 3.06
CA PRO A 191 -10.10 23.07 2.82
C PRO A 191 -8.62 23.44 2.63
N LYS A 192 -7.72 22.87 3.44
CA LYS A 192 -6.28 23.10 3.31
C LYS A 192 -5.72 22.63 1.97
N THR A 193 -6.18 21.47 1.48
CA THR A 193 -5.76 20.93 0.17
C THR A 193 -6.24 21.83 -0.98
N TRP A 194 -7.47 22.35 -0.90
CA TRP A 194 -7.99 23.28 -1.91
C TRP A 194 -7.18 24.58 -1.94
N LYS A 195 -6.87 25.14 -0.76
CA LYS A 195 -6.02 26.33 -0.64
C LYS A 195 -4.66 26.11 -1.31
N THR A 196 -3.95 25.03 -0.98
CA THR A 196 -2.65 24.70 -1.59
C THR A 196 -2.75 24.55 -3.11
N GLN A 197 -3.79 23.87 -3.62
CA GLN A 197 -4.01 23.73 -5.06
C GLN A 197 -4.19 25.10 -5.74
N ARG A 198 -4.97 26.02 -5.14
CA ARG A 198 -5.18 27.37 -5.67
C ARG A 198 -3.92 28.23 -5.64
N GLU A 199 -3.13 28.15 -4.58
CA GLU A 199 -1.84 28.84 -4.46
C GLU A 199 -0.88 28.37 -5.55
N LEU A 200 -0.74 27.05 -5.76
CA LEU A 200 0.08 26.49 -6.83
C LEU A 200 -0.39 26.90 -8.22
N VAL A 201 -1.71 27.04 -8.45
CA VAL A 201 -2.24 27.54 -9.72
C VAL A 201 -1.83 29.00 -9.94
N GLY A 202 -1.84 29.84 -8.89
CA GLY A 202 -1.34 31.22 -8.95
C GLY A 202 0.16 31.30 -9.21
N ASP A 203 0.94 30.41 -8.60
CA ASP A 203 2.38 30.29 -8.85
C ASP A 203 2.65 29.92 -10.31
N LEU A 204 1.91 28.94 -10.86
CA LEU A 204 2.01 28.53 -12.27
C LEU A 204 1.65 29.66 -13.24
N GLN A 205 0.62 30.45 -12.93
CA GLN A 205 0.23 31.63 -13.73
C GLN A 205 1.37 32.65 -13.80
N THR A 206 1.93 32.97 -12.63
CA THR A 206 3.03 33.93 -12.49
C THR A 206 4.28 33.44 -13.22
N TRP A 207 4.69 32.19 -12.96
CA TRP A 207 5.87 31.58 -13.58
C TRP A 207 5.74 31.46 -15.10
N ALA A 208 4.59 31.01 -15.61
CA ALA A 208 4.38 30.87 -17.05
C ALA A 208 4.16 32.22 -17.76
N SER A 209 4.07 33.34 -17.02
CA SER A 209 3.67 34.66 -17.53
C SER A 209 2.37 34.59 -18.34
N ARG A 210 1.39 33.83 -17.83
CA ARG A 210 0.10 33.59 -18.49
C ARG A 210 -1.04 34.26 -17.74
N GLY A 211 -2.14 34.51 -18.45
CA GLY A 211 -3.42 34.87 -17.85
C GLY A 211 -3.98 33.71 -17.00
N ALA A 212 -5.24 33.84 -16.57
CA ALA A 212 -5.86 32.85 -15.70
C ALA A 212 -5.76 31.42 -16.26
N ILE A 213 -5.37 30.45 -15.44
CA ILE A 213 -5.40 29.02 -15.77
C ILE A 213 -6.74 28.46 -15.28
N PRO A 214 -7.60 27.88 -16.14
CA PRO A 214 -8.85 27.28 -15.71
C PRO A 214 -8.62 26.17 -14.69
N HIS A 215 -9.31 26.25 -13.55
CA HIS A 215 -9.17 25.31 -12.45
C HIS A 215 -10.53 24.91 -11.92
N VAL A 216 -10.91 23.65 -12.13
CA VAL A 216 -12.20 23.08 -11.75
C VAL A 216 -12.03 22.19 -10.53
N GLY A 217 -12.75 22.44 -9.45
CA GLY A 217 -12.64 21.72 -8.20
C GLY A 217 -13.93 20.96 -7.84
N ILE A 218 -13.86 19.65 -7.62
CA ILE A 218 -15.01 18.86 -7.13
C ILE A 218 -14.86 18.53 -5.64
N GLN A 219 -15.93 18.66 -4.87
CA GLN A 219 -16.04 18.27 -3.47
C GLN A 219 -17.28 17.41 -3.25
N VAL A 220 -17.13 16.30 -2.52
CA VAL A 220 -18.26 15.53 -1.98
C VAL A 220 -18.33 15.76 -0.48
N HIS A 221 -19.11 16.76 -0.08
CA HIS A 221 -19.34 17.08 1.32
C HIS A 221 -20.37 16.11 1.92
N LYS A 222 -19.96 15.42 2.98
CA LYS A 222 -20.78 14.43 3.70
C LYS A 222 -21.42 15.11 4.89
N HIS A 223 -22.73 15.00 5.10
CA HIS A 223 -23.37 15.76 6.19
C HIS A 223 -23.12 15.06 7.53
N ASP A 224 -23.14 13.73 7.53
CA ASP A 224 -22.93 12.90 8.71
C ASP A 224 -21.44 12.53 8.91
N LYS A 225 -20.98 12.51 10.17
CA LYS A 225 -19.65 12.02 10.56
C LYS A 225 -19.51 10.51 10.33
N ALA A 226 -20.61 9.74 10.43
CA ALA A 226 -20.61 8.31 10.19
C ALA A 226 -20.20 7.92 8.75
N LEU A 227 -20.26 8.85 7.80
CA LEU A 227 -19.79 8.67 6.42
C LEU A 227 -18.27 8.93 6.24
N ARG A 228 -17.55 9.24 7.33
CA ARG A 228 -16.14 9.63 7.32
C ARG A 228 -15.25 8.70 8.15
N LYS A 229 -15.71 7.48 8.43
CA LYS A 229 -15.00 6.52 9.28
C LYS A 229 -13.72 6.02 8.63
N GLU A 230 -13.78 5.74 7.33
CA GLU A 230 -12.65 5.20 6.58
C GLU A 230 -11.82 6.32 5.90
N ARG A 231 -10.53 6.36 6.22
CA ARG A 231 -9.62 7.47 5.89
C ARG A 231 -8.71 7.21 4.67
N THR A 232 -8.65 5.98 4.15
CA THR A 232 -7.76 5.62 3.02
C THR A 232 -8.18 6.16 1.66
N GLN A 233 -9.47 6.49 1.46
CA GLN A 233 -10.02 7.09 0.23
C GLN A 233 -9.59 6.36 -1.06
N ARG A 234 -9.68 5.03 -1.10
CA ARG A 234 -9.14 4.20 -2.20
C ARG A 234 -9.84 4.46 -3.53
N SER A 235 -11.12 4.83 -3.52
CA SER A 235 -11.88 5.13 -4.74
C SER A 235 -11.76 6.58 -5.22
N ARG A 236 -10.94 7.42 -4.57
CA ARG A 236 -10.82 8.86 -4.88
C ARG A 236 -10.50 9.15 -6.35
N SER A 237 -9.63 8.38 -6.99
CA SER A 237 -9.27 8.62 -8.40
C SER A 237 -10.43 8.40 -9.36
N PHE A 238 -11.44 7.60 -9.00
CA PHE A 238 -12.61 7.41 -9.84
C PHE A 238 -13.48 8.67 -9.90
N LEU A 239 -13.74 9.32 -8.75
CA LEU A 239 -14.38 10.65 -8.73
C LEU A 239 -13.60 11.65 -9.58
N TYR A 240 -12.28 11.54 -9.52
CA TYR A 240 -11.38 12.45 -10.19
C TYR A 240 -11.41 12.30 -11.70
N ALA A 241 -11.34 11.06 -12.19
CA ALA A 241 -11.47 10.70 -13.59
C ALA A 241 -12.89 11.02 -14.12
N ALA A 242 -13.94 10.76 -13.35
CA ALA A 242 -15.32 11.08 -13.70
C ALA A 242 -15.52 12.58 -13.96
N MET A 243 -15.01 13.43 -13.07
CA MET A 243 -15.08 14.88 -13.24
C MET A 243 -14.24 15.35 -14.43
N ALA A 244 -12.99 14.88 -14.55
CA ALA A 244 -12.12 15.26 -15.67
C ALA A 244 -12.69 14.80 -17.02
N GLY A 245 -13.25 13.59 -17.09
CA GLY A 245 -13.91 13.06 -18.27
C GLY A 245 -15.16 13.86 -18.64
N THR A 246 -15.91 14.34 -17.64
CA THR A 246 -17.04 15.26 -17.83
C THR A 246 -16.58 16.59 -18.39
N VAL A 247 -15.53 17.21 -17.82
CA VAL A 247 -14.95 18.44 -18.37
C VAL A 247 -14.52 18.21 -19.82
N ALA A 248 -13.72 17.18 -20.08
CA ALA A 248 -13.23 16.84 -21.42
C ALA A 248 -14.37 16.65 -22.43
N HIS A 249 -15.45 15.97 -22.06
CA HIS A 249 -16.63 15.81 -22.91
C HIS A 249 -17.23 17.16 -23.32
N ILE A 250 -17.47 18.05 -22.34
CA ILE A 250 -18.11 19.35 -22.57
C ILE A 250 -17.24 20.24 -23.47
N ILE A 251 -15.92 20.22 -23.28
CA ILE A 251 -14.99 21.00 -24.09
C ILE A 251 -14.58 20.31 -25.41
N GLY A 252 -15.17 19.15 -25.73
CA GLY A 252 -14.97 18.46 -27.01
C GLY A 252 -13.66 17.67 -27.13
N HIS A 253 -13.00 17.36 -26.02
CA HIS A 253 -11.75 16.62 -25.98
C HIS A 253 -11.94 15.11 -25.79
N ASP A 254 -10.99 14.34 -26.29
CA ASP A 254 -10.97 12.87 -26.25
C ASP A 254 -9.91 12.30 -25.32
N LYS A 255 -9.33 13.14 -24.46
CA LYS A 255 -8.19 12.79 -23.62
C LYS A 255 -8.19 13.49 -22.27
N ILE A 256 -7.87 12.76 -21.22
CA ILE A 256 -7.52 13.28 -19.89
C ILE A 256 -6.18 12.72 -19.44
N ARG A 257 -5.41 13.51 -18.67
CA ARG A 257 -4.07 13.12 -18.21
C ARG A 257 -3.94 13.13 -16.69
N PHE A 258 -3.54 11.98 -16.16
CA PHE A 258 -2.94 11.87 -14.84
C PHE A 258 -1.44 12.15 -14.93
N TYR A 259 -0.85 12.57 -13.81
CA TYR A 259 0.60 12.72 -13.68
C TYR A 259 1.01 12.19 -12.31
N GLU A 260 1.59 11.00 -12.32
CA GLU A 260 2.16 10.32 -11.15
C GLU A 260 3.36 9.51 -11.65
N ASN A 261 4.46 9.53 -10.92
CA ASN A 261 5.64 8.78 -11.35
C ASN A 261 5.39 7.27 -11.35
N GLY A 262 6.19 6.51 -12.10
CA GLY A 262 5.98 5.07 -12.23
C GLY A 262 6.24 4.29 -10.94
N ILE A 263 7.15 4.71 -10.08
CA ILE A 263 7.44 3.96 -8.83
C ILE A 263 6.19 3.90 -7.95
N THR A 264 5.48 5.01 -7.82
CA THR A 264 4.24 5.12 -7.05
C THR A 264 2.99 4.66 -7.81
N SER A 265 3.00 4.69 -9.16
CA SER A 265 1.90 4.18 -9.99
C SER A 265 1.83 2.66 -10.00
N PHE A 266 2.97 1.98 -10.10
CA PHE A 266 3.05 0.51 -10.03
C PHE A 266 2.98 0.03 -8.59
N ASN A 267 3.58 0.78 -7.66
CA ASN A 267 3.54 0.57 -6.21
C ASN A 267 3.86 -0.87 -5.81
N LEU A 268 5.01 -1.37 -6.28
CA LEU A 268 5.45 -2.73 -5.99
C LEU A 268 5.56 -2.96 -4.48
N PRO A 269 5.37 -4.19 -3.99
CA PRO A 269 5.42 -4.51 -2.57
C PRO A 269 6.87 -4.43 -2.06
N ILE A 270 7.30 -3.23 -1.71
CA ILE A 270 8.64 -2.96 -1.17
C ILE A 270 8.74 -3.19 0.33
N SER A 271 7.60 -3.25 1.03
CA SER A 271 7.50 -3.52 2.47
C SER A 271 6.27 -4.37 2.76
N PRO A 272 6.28 -5.25 3.78
CA PRO A 272 5.08 -5.93 4.28
C PRO A 272 3.95 -4.96 4.69
N GLN A 273 4.31 -3.71 5.02
CA GLN A 273 3.35 -2.66 5.32
C GLN A 273 2.63 -2.11 4.07
N ILE A 274 3.11 -2.42 2.87
CA ILE A 274 2.59 -1.96 1.57
C ILE A 274 2.22 -3.18 0.71
N VAL A 275 1.28 -4.01 1.18
CA VAL A 275 0.79 -5.19 0.46
C VAL A 275 -0.74 -5.15 0.33
N GLY A 276 -1.28 -5.75 -0.75
CA GLY A 276 -2.72 -5.89 -0.96
C GLY A 276 -3.41 -4.53 -1.11
N ALA A 277 -4.46 -4.27 -0.33
CA ALA A 277 -5.13 -2.98 -0.30
C ALA A 277 -4.29 -1.85 0.35
N ARG A 278 -3.04 -2.10 0.85
CA ARG A 278 -2.12 -1.10 1.47
C ARG A 278 -1.42 -0.33 0.39
N ALA A 279 -1.15 -0.99 -0.72
CA ALA A 279 -0.71 -0.36 -1.94
C ALA A 279 -1.87 0.45 -2.57
N THR A 280 -1.71 1.77 -2.68
CA THR A 280 -2.51 2.60 -3.59
C THR A 280 -2.32 2.12 -5.02
N ARG A 281 -3.40 1.98 -5.79
CA ARG A 281 -3.37 1.65 -7.23
C ARG A 281 -3.97 2.77 -8.08
N THR A 282 -3.97 3.99 -7.54
CA THR A 282 -4.66 5.20 -8.03
C THR A 282 -4.45 5.47 -9.52
N THR A 283 -3.21 5.32 -9.99
CA THR A 283 -2.76 5.54 -11.38
C THR A 283 -2.15 4.30 -12.00
N HIS A 284 -2.42 3.12 -11.42
CA HIS A 284 -1.93 1.86 -11.99
C HIS A 284 -2.48 1.70 -13.42
N PRO A 285 -1.70 1.17 -14.38
CA PRO A 285 -2.08 1.21 -15.80
C PRO A 285 -3.42 0.51 -16.09
N LYS A 286 -3.67 -0.62 -15.40
CA LYS A 286 -4.96 -1.33 -15.43
C LYS A 286 -6.16 -0.46 -14.97
N VAL A 287 -5.97 0.40 -13.97
CA VAL A 287 -7.03 1.32 -13.50
C VAL A 287 -7.27 2.43 -14.52
N LEU A 288 -6.20 3.00 -15.09
CA LEU A 288 -6.32 4.05 -16.11
C LEU A 288 -7.05 3.53 -17.36
N LEU A 289 -6.74 2.31 -17.80
CA LEU A 289 -7.47 1.64 -18.87
C LEU A 289 -8.96 1.44 -18.52
N GLY A 290 -9.25 1.00 -17.29
CA GLY A 290 -10.63 0.88 -16.80
C GLY A 290 -11.38 2.21 -16.80
N PHE A 291 -10.76 3.31 -16.37
CA PHE A 291 -11.34 4.64 -16.46
C PHE A 291 -11.58 5.08 -17.90
N SER A 292 -10.63 4.80 -18.80
CA SER A 292 -10.77 5.04 -20.24
C SER A 292 -12.01 4.36 -20.81
N GLN A 293 -12.21 3.08 -20.49
CA GLN A 293 -13.36 2.30 -20.91
C GLN A 293 -14.68 2.81 -20.32
N ILE A 294 -14.75 3.04 -19.00
CA ILE A 294 -15.95 3.57 -18.32
C ILE A 294 -16.38 4.90 -18.94
N ILE A 295 -15.45 5.85 -19.10
CA ILE A 295 -15.76 7.17 -19.64
C ILE A 295 -16.13 7.06 -21.12
N SER A 296 -15.49 6.16 -21.88
CA SER A 296 -15.80 5.93 -23.29
C SER A 296 -17.23 5.43 -23.49
N LEU A 297 -17.66 4.47 -22.67
CA LEU A 297 -19.03 3.95 -22.67
C LEU A 297 -20.03 5.03 -22.28
N ALA A 298 -19.77 5.77 -21.20
CA ALA A 298 -20.63 6.86 -20.74
C ALA A 298 -20.82 7.95 -21.82
N ARG A 299 -19.76 8.31 -22.56
CA ARG A 299 -19.84 9.36 -23.59
C ARG A 299 -20.24 8.85 -24.99
N GLY A 300 -20.29 7.54 -25.22
CA GLY A 300 -20.52 6.93 -26.52
C GLY A 300 -19.43 7.18 -27.57
N LYS A 301 -18.21 7.54 -27.15
CA LYS A 301 -17.04 7.87 -27.99
C LYS A 301 -15.78 7.54 -27.21
N THR A 302 -14.67 7.27 -27.90
CA THR A 302 -13.39 6.97 -27.22
C THR A 302 -12.93 8.13 -26.32
N MET A 303 -12.40 7.79 -25.15
CA MET A 303 -11.70 8.68 -24.23
C MET A 303 -10.39 8.03 -23.81
N ALA A 304 -9.25 8.65 -24.11
CA ALA A 304 -7.96 8.23 -23.59
C ALA A 304 -7.73 8.74 -22.16
N VAL A 305 -7.24 7.87 -21.29
CA VAL A 305 -6.80 8.22 -19.93
C VAL A 305 -5.33 7.84 -19.82
N GLU A 306 -4.46 8.85 -19.85
CA GLU A 306 -3.01 8.66 -19.96
C GLU A 306 -2.27 9.09 -18.68
N ASN A 307 -1.11 8.49 -18.43
CA ASN A 307 -0.14 9.00 -17.47
C ASN A 307 1.23 9.19 -18.15
N PRO A 308 1.56 10.41 -18.61
CA PRO A 308 2.84 10.66 -19.28
C PRO A 308 4.09 10.40 -18.42
N PHE A 309 3.94 10.27 -17.10
CA PHE A 309 5.02 9.98 -16.16
C PHE A 309 5.10 8.51 -15.73
N GLU A 310 4.31 7.63 -16.37
CA GLU A 310 4.24 6.20 -16.07
C GLU A 310 5.60 5.47 -16.08
N LEU A 311 6.55 5.91 -16.93
CA LEU A 311 7.89 5.34 -17.03
C LEU A 311 9.01 6.25 -16.48
N LYS A 312 8.63 7.31 -15.75
CA LYS A 312 9.56 8.21 -15.08
C LYS A 312 9.66 7.88 -13.59
N THR A 313 10.87 7.99 -13.04
CA THR A 313 11.05 8.07 -11.58
C THR A 313 10.68 9.48 -11.09
N ARG A 314 10.36 9.65 -9.80
CA ARG A 314 10.13 10.99 -9.25
C ARG A 314 11.34 11.90 -9.39
N ALA A 315 12.56 11.38 -9.30
CA ALA A 315 13.77 12.13 -9.56
C ALA A 315 13.85 12.65 -11.02
N GLU A 316 13.38 11.87 -12.00
CA GLU A 316 13.26 12.32 -13.40
C GLU A 316 12.11 13.34 -13.59
N VAL A 317 11.04 13.27 -12.79
CA VAL A 317 10.02 14.33 -12.75
C VAL A 317 10.60 15.64 -12.21
N LEU A 318 11.48 15.57 -11.20
CA LEU A 318 12.19 16.74 -10.70
C LEU A 318 13.13 17.35 -11.75
N ASP A 319 13.73 16.56 -12.64
CA ASP A 319 14.50 17.10 -13.77
C ASP A 319 13.61 17.92 -14.71
N VAL A 320 12.37 17.49 -14.96
CA VAL A 320 11.40 18.25 -15.76
C VAL A 320 11.11 19.61 -15.12
N ILE A 321 10.85 19.61 -13.81
CA ILE A 321 10.57 20.83 -13.04
C ILE A 321 11.78 21.77 -13.03
N LYS A 322 12.97 21.22 -12.75
CA LYS A 322 14.23 21.96 -12.71
C LYS A 322 14.61 22.53 -14.08
N GLY A 323 14.52 21.71 -15.12
CA GLY A 323 14.84 22.10 -16.49
C GLY A 323 13.92 23.20 -17.03
N ALA A 324 12.69 23.28 -16.54
CA ALA A 324 11.76 24.35 -16.87
C ALA A 324 11.93 25.61 -16.01
N GLY A 325 12.87 25.63 -15.05
CA GLY A 325 13.07 26.77 -14.15
C GLY A 325 11.96 26.94 -13.11
N ALA A 326 11.25 25.87 -12.77
CA ALA A 326 10.11 25.87 -11.84
C ALA A 326 10.47 25.31 -10.45
N ALA A 327 11.75 25.03 -10.18
CA ALA A 327 12.19 24.38 -8.94
C ALA A 327 11.84 25.19 -7.67
N GLY A 328 11.88 26.53 -7.72
CA GLY A 328 11.57 27.40 -6.58
C GLY A 328 10.18 27.19 -5.95
N MET A 329 9.24 26.64 -6.72
CA MET A 329 7.86 26.36 -6.29
C MET A 329 7.71 24.99 -5.60
N LEU A 330 8.74 24.14 -5.58
CA LEU A 330 8.66 22.78 -5.01
C LEU A 330 8.19 22.78 -3.55
N ARG A 331 8.67 23.73 -2.75
CA ARG A 331 8.27 23.93 -1.34
C ARG A 331 6.75 24.07 -1.13
N HIS A 332 6.00 24.52 -2.12
CA HIS A 332 4.54 24.68 -2.02
C HIS A 332 3.76 23.39 -2.37
N THR A 333 4.44 22.37 -2.93
CA THR A 333 3.80 21.11 -3.33
C THR A 333 3.73 20.09 -2.18
N VAL A 334 2.62 19.35 -2.06
CA VAL A 334 2.39 18.40 -0.96
C VAL A 334 2.15 16.97 -1.47
N SER A 335 3.08 16.05 -1.19
CA SER A 335 3.01 14.63 -1.62
C SER A 335 2.59 13.68 -0.48
N CYS A 336 2.52 14.17 0.76
CA CYS A 336 2.27 13.33 1.94
C CYS A 336 0.97 12.52 1.83
N ALA A 337 1.02 11.22 2.15
CA ALA A 337 -0.16 10.37 2.21
C ALA A 337 -1.01 10.63 3.48
N HIS A 338 -0.39 11.10 4.57
CA HIS A 338 -1.06 11.40 5.83
C HIS A 338 -1.49 12.87 5.93
N ILE A 339 -2.25 13.35 4.93
CA ILE A 339 -2.70 14.75 4.90
C ILE A 339 -3.49 15.12 6.17
N HIS A 340 -4.21 14.20 6.80
CA HIS A 340 -4.94 14.48 8.04
C HIS A 340 -4.01 14.74 9.25
N ARG A 341 -2.79 14.18 9.25
CA ARG A 341 -1.79 14.34 10.33
C ARG A 341 -0.81 15.49 10.10
N SER A 342 -0.85 16.12 8.92
CA SER A 342 0.07 17.22 8.59
C SER A 342 -0.46 18.58 9.03
N SER A 343 0.43 19.41 9.57
CA SER A 343 0.13 20.80 9.95
C SER A 343 0.53 21.76 8.83
N THR A 344 0.17 23.04 8.97
CA THR A 344 0.64 24.09 8.04
C THR A 344 2.16 24.26 8.10
N MET A 345 2.76 24.04 9.27
CA MET A 345 4.21 24.15 9.47
C MET A 345 4.94 22.92 8.92
N HIS A 346 4.38 21.73 9.11
CA HIS A 346 4.93 20.46 8.63
C HIS A 346 3.93 19.80 7.67
N PRO A 347 3.84 20.26 6.40
CA PRO A 347 2.93 19.68 5.42
C PRO A 347 3.26 18.22 5.09
N HIS A 348 4.49 17.78 5.36
CA HIS A 348 4.95 16.41 5.15
C HIS A 348 5.26 15.71 6.47
N CYS A 349 4.89 14.44 6.61
CA CYS A 349 5.18 13.67 7.82
C CYS A 349 6.64 13.17 7.89
N GLY A 350 7.34 13.08 6.75
CA GLY A 350 8.71 12.54 6.66
C GLY A 350 8.80 11.02 6.64
N VAL A 351 7.79 10.31 7.16
CA VAL A 351 7.86 8.86 7.41
C VAL A 351 7.04 7.99 6.45
N CYS A 352 6.04 8.54 5.75
CA CYS A 352 5.27 7.74 4.79
C CYS A 352 6.06 7.50 3.50
N SER A 353 5.71 6.44 2.76
CA SER A 353 6.38 6.07 1.52
C SER A 353 6.47 7.21 0.50
N GLN A 354 5.43 8.04 0.40
CA GLN A 354 5.41 9.21 -0.50
C GLN A 354 6.40 10.31 -0.07
N CYS A 355 6.58 10.53 1.24
CA CYS A 355 7.55 11.47 1.77
C CYS A 355 8.98 10.93 1.61
N ILE A 356 9.19 9.64 1.88
CA ILE A 356 10.47 8.95 1.69
C ILE A 356 10.93 9.08 0.22
N ASP A 357 10.07 8.71 -0.74
CA ASP A 357 10.36 8.82 -2.17
C ASP A 357 10.62 10.27 -2.62
N ARG A 358 9.82 11.22 -2.12
CA ARG A 358 10.05 12.67 -2.36
C ARG A 358 11.44 13.09 -1.89
N ARG A 359 11.82 12.78 -0.64
CA ARG A 359 13.10 13.19 -0.06
C ARG A 359 14.29 12.55 -0.76
N PHE A 360 14.25 11.24 -1.02
CA PHE A 360 15.32 10.58 -1.80
C PHE A 360 15.46 11.20 -3.19
N SER A 361 14.36 11.49 -3.87
CA SER A 361 14.39 12.11 -5.20
C SER A 361 14.96 13.53 -5.19
N VAL A 362 14.60 14.35 -4.19
CA VAL A 362 15.15 15.70 -4.00
C VAL A 362 16.66 15.66 -3.76
N LEU A 363 17.11 14.79 -2.85
CA LEU A 363 18.53 14.60 -2.55
C LEU A 363 19.31 14.11 -3.78
N ALA A 364 18.73 13.20 -4.56
CA ALA A 364 19.35 12.68 -5.78
C ALA A 364 19.62 13.78 -6.83
N ARG A 365 18.90 14.91 -6.78
CA ARG A 365 19.02 16.03 -7.74
C ARG A 365 19.55 17.32 -7.14
N SER A 366 20.00 17.25 -5.90
CA SER A 366 20.55 18.37 -5.13
C SER A 366 19.60 19.57 -5.13
N LEU A 367 18.34 19.33 -4.75
CA LEU A 367 17.26 20.32 -4.70
C LEU A 367 16.82 20.63 -3.25
N GLU A 368 17.67 20.37 -2.27
CA GLU A 368 17.36 20.52 -0.84
C GLU A 368 17.01 21.97 -0.46
N GLU A 369 17.56 22.97 -1.17
CA GLU A 369 17.22 24.38 -0.95
C GLU A 369 15.78 24.73 -1.39
N GLU A 370 15.25 23.96 -2.35
CA GLU A 370 13.92 24.18 -2.92
C GLU A 370 12.83 23.31 -2.29
N ASP A 371 13.24 22.28 -1.56
CA ASP A 371 12.41 21.44 -0.70
C ASP A 371 13.09 21.31 0.67
N PRO A 372 12.96 22.34 1.54
CA PRO A 372 13.71 22.39 2.79
C PRO A 372 13.23 21.35 3.81
N GLU A 373 14.14 20.93 4.70
CA GLU A 373 13.91 19.90 5.72
C GLU A 373 12.86 20.31 6.76
N ASP A 374 12.69 21.61 7.02
CA ASP A 374 11.73 22.15 8.00
C ASP A 374 10.25 21.95 7.61
N GLY A 375 9.96 21.66 6.34
CA GLY A 375 8.62 21.26 5.88
C GLY A 375 8.22 19.84 6.29
N TYR A 376 9.10 19.10 6.97
CA TYR A 376 8.91 17.70 7.36
C TYR A 376 8.88 17.54 8.88
N ALA A 377 7.88 16.81 9.38
CA ALA A 377 7.78 16.51 10.81
C ALA A 377 8.93 15.62 11.32
N VAL A 378 9.44 14.75 10.45
CA VAL A 378 10.63 13.91 10.71
C VAL A 378 11.60 14.10 9.55
N ASP A 379 12.84 14.50 9.87
CA ASP A 379 13.90 14.56 8.89
C ASP A 379 14.33 13.16 8.44
N LEU A 380 14.41 12.91 7.13
CA LEU A 380 14.68 11.59 6.58
C LEU A 380 16.04 11.03 7.06
N ILE A 381 17.05 11.90 7.16
CA ILE A 381 18.45 11.49 7.33
C ILE A 381 18.87 11.55 8.80
N LYS A 382 18.71 12.70 9.44
CA LYS A 382 19.18 13.03 10.78
C LYS A 382 18.08 12.94 11.84
N GLY A 383 16.82 12.81 11.42
CA GLY A 383 15.68 12.76 12.33
C GLY A 383 15.73 11.59 13.30
N ASP A 384 15.06 11.74 14.44
CA ASP A 384 14.86 10.67 15.42
C ASP A 384 13.67 9.82 15.02
N TRP A 385 13.93 8.66 14.42
CA TRP A 385 12.90 7.71 14.03
C TRP A 385 12.42 6.87 15.21
N LYS A 386 11.66 7.48 16.12
CA LYS A 386 11.28 6.84 17.40
C LYS A 386 10.33 5.65 17.25
N LYS A 387 9.54 5.60 16.18
CA LYS A 387 8.55 4.53 15.94
C LYS A 387 9.16 3.41 15.10
N ASP A 388 9.01 2.17 15.56
CA ASP A 388 9.56 0.97 14.92
C ASP A 388 9.03 0.77 13.49
N GLY A 389 7.74 1.02 13.28
CA GLY A 389 7.10 0.88 11.97
C GLY A 389 7.66 1.85 10.92
N ASP A 390 7.92 3.10 11.32
CA ASP A 390 8.49 4.13 10.45
C ASP A 390 9.94 3.79 10.08
N ARG A 391 10.73 3.31 11.04
CA ARG A 391 12.10 2.81 10.81
C ARG A 391 12.12 1.63 9.86
N ALA A 392 11.25 0.64 10.09
CA ALA A 392 11.16 -0.54 9.23
C ALA A 392 10.83 -0.14 7.78
N LEU A 393 9.90 0.81 7.59
CA LEU A 393 9.49 1.23 6.26
C LEU A 393 10.63 1.89 5.45
N VAL A 394 11.41 2.78 6.06
CA VAL A 394 12.54 3.42 5.35
C VAL A 394 13.66 2.42 5.05
N LEU A 395 13.90 1.44 5.92
CA LEU A 395 14.88 0.38 5.67
C LEU A 395 14.42 -0.57 4.57
N ASP A 396 13.16 -1.01 4.61
CA ASP A 396 12.55 -1.83 3.56
C ASP A 396 12.59 -1.13 2.19
N TYR A 397 12.36 0.19 2.18
CA TYR A 397 12.46 1.02 0.99
C TYR A 397 13.88 1.01 0.39
N ILE A 398 14.91 1.14 1.23
CA ILE A 398 16.32 1.09 0.79
C ILE A 398 16.67 -0.32 0.31
N ASP A 399 16.26 -1.36 1.03
CA ASP A 399 16.50 -2.76 0.64
C ASP A 399 15.86 -3.10 -0.71
N ALA A 400 14.64 -2.60 -0.95
CA ALA A 400 13.97 -2.76 -2.23
C ALA A 400 14.73 -2.05 -3.36
N ALA A 401 15.21 -0.83 -3.11
CA ALA A 401 16.04 -0.08 -4.06
C ALA A 401 17.33 -0.84 -4.44
N ASP A 402 18.04 -1.37 -3.45
CA ASP A 402 19.22 -2.20 -3.68
C ASP A 402 18.86 -3.46 -4.48
N LYS A 403 17.76 -4.12 -4.12
CA LYS A 403 17.26 -5.30 -4.83
C LYS A 403 16.92 -5.01 -6.29
N PHE A 404 16.31 -3.86 -6.61
CA PHE A 404 16.05 -3.47 -8.00
C PHE A 404 17.33 -3.43 -8.84
N THR A 405 18.43 -2.93 -8.26
CA THR A 405 19.73 -2.87 -8.95
C THR A 405 20.44 -4.21 -9.06
N SER A 406 20.10 -5.18 -8.21
CA SER A 406 20.72 -6.52 -8.19
C SER A 406 20.24 -7.45 -9.31
N PHE A 407 19.04 -7.21 -9.86
CA PHE A 407 18.52 -8.04 -10.95
C PHE A 407 19.30 -7.80 -12.24
N ALA A 408 19.75 -8.90 -12.87
CA ALA A 408 20.50 -8.84 -14.13
C ALA A 408 19.62 -8.47 -15.35
N HIS A 409 18.39 -8.97 -15.39
CA HIS A 409 17.49 -8.89 -16.54
C HIS A 409 16.02 -8.79 -16.12
N ALA A 410 15.17 -8.32 -17.04
CA ALA A 410 13.75 -8.03 -16.78
C ALA A 410 12.93 -9.29 -16.40
N ASP A 411 13.24 -10.45 -16.96
CA ASP A 411 12.59 -11.74 -16.64
C ASP A 411 12.77 -12.11 -15.16
N ARG A 412 13.98 -11.91 -14.62
CA ARG A 412 14.30 -12.15 -13.21
C ARG A 412 13.62 -11.14 -12.31
N PHE A 413 13.58 -9.88 -12.71
CA PHE A 413 12.85 -8.83 -12.00
C PHE A 413 11.36 -9.17 -11.90
N LEU A 414 10.71 -9.54 -13.01
CA LEU A 414 9.30 -9.95 -13.02
C LEU A 414 9.04 -11.22 -12.18
N GLY A 415 9.98 -12.17 -12.20
CA GLY A 415 9.91 -13.34 -11.32
C GLY A 415 10.03 -13.00 -9.83
N GLY A 416 10.76 -11.92 -9.49
CA GLY A 416 10.90 -11.40 -8.13
C GLY A 416 9.77 -10.47 -7.67
N TYR A 417 9.09 -9.81 -8.63
CA TYR A 417 7.98 -8.87 -8.42
C TYR A 417 6.84 -9.17 -9.39
N GLY A 418 6.05 -10.20 -9.10
CA GLY A 418 4.94 -10.63 -9.97
C GLY A 418 3.86 -9.56 -10.16
N GLU A 419 3.72 -8.61 -9.23
CA GLU A 419 2.85 -7.45 -9.34
C GLU A 419 3.17 -6.59 -10.56
N ALA A 420 4.44 -6.47 -10.94
CA ALA A 420 4.86 -5.69 -12.12
C ALA A 420 4.26 -6.27 -13.42
N ALA A 421 4.07 -7.59 -13.48
CA ALA A 421 3.47 -8.25 -14.65
C ALA A 421 1.98 -7.89 -14.82
N ARG A 422 1.28 -7.45 -13.77
CA ARG A 422 -0.15 -7.08 -13.84
C ARG A 422 -0.39 -5.80 -14.64
N ALA A 423 0.62 -4.96 -14.79
CA ALA A 423 0.55 -3.72 -15.56
C ALA A 423 0.75 -3.95 -17.07
N ILE A 424 1.48 -5.00 -17.46
CA ILE A 424 1.92 -5.23 -18.83
C ILE A 424 0.76 -5.22 -19.84
N PRO A 425 -0.35 -5.98 -19.66
CA PRO A 425 -1.41 -6.00 -20.65
C PRO A 425 -2.04 -4.62 -20.90
N ALA A 426 -2.30 -3.87 -19.83
CA ALA A 426 -2.89 -2.54 -19.93
C ALA A 426 -1.92 -1.54 -20.59
N MET A 427 -0.64 -1.62 -20.28
CA MET A 427 0.38 -0.78 -20.92
C MET A 427 0.56 -1.10 -22.40
N MET A 428 0.51 -2.36 -22.80
CA MET A 428 0.54 -2.75 -24.21
C MET A 428 -0.64 -2.11 -24.97
N GLU A 429 -1.84 -2.14 -24.37
CA GLU A 429 -3.04 -1.54 -24.96
C GLU A 429 -2.95 0.01 -25.03
N LEU A 430 -2.47 0.65 -23.97
CA LEU A 430 -2.36 2.12 -23.89
C LEU A 430 -1.22 2.69 -24.76
N SER A 431 -0.08 1.99 -24.85
CA SER A 431 1.13 2.49 -25.54
C SER A 431 1.32 1.92 -26.95
N GLY A 432 0.66 0.80 -27.28
CA GLY A 432 0.90 0.05 -28.51
C GLY A 432 2.25 -0.69 -28.57
N GLN A 433 3.01 -0.72 -27.47
CA GLN A 433 4.28 -1.45 -27.38
C GLN A 433 4.04 -2.96 -27.18
N ASP A 434 5.01 -3.77 -27.58
CA ASP A 434 4.99 -5.21 -27.26
C ASP A 434 5.33 -5.47 -25.79
N GLY A 435 4.97 -6.66 -25.30
CA GLY A 435 5.11 -7.02 -23.89
C GLY A 435 6.57 -7.05 -23.39
N ASP A 436 7.53 -7.41 -24.24
CA ASP A 436 8.95 -7.47 -23.87
C ASP A 436 9.53 -6.06 -23.71
N ALA A 437 9.16 -5.15 -24.61
CA ALA A 437 9.50 -3.73 -24.51
C ALA A 437 8.92 -3.10 -23.24
N VAL A 438 7.64 -3.36 -22.94
CA VAL A 438 7.00 -2.88 -21.71
C VAL A 438 7.69 -3.44 -20.46
N ALA A 439 7.93 -4.75 -20.40
CA ALA A 439 8.63 -5.40 -19.28
C ALA A 439 10.01 -4.80 -19.04
N LYS A 440 10.77 -4.59 -20.11
CA LYS A 440 12.08 -3.94 -20.07
C LYS A 440 12.00 -2.51 -19.55
N ASN A 441 11.04 -1.72 -20.03
CA ASN A 441 10.86 -0.33 -19.60
C ASN A 441 10.52 -0.22 -18.09
N ILE A 442 9.64 -1.09 -17.59
CA ILE A 442 9.31 -1.18 -16.16
C ILE A 442 10.57 -1.50 -15.35
N PHE A 443 11.31 -2.53 -15.76
CA PHE A 443 12.54 -2.95 -15.09
C PHE A 443 13.60 -1.83 -15.06
N GLU A 444 13.88 -1.21 -16.19
CA GLU A 444 14.89 -0.15 -16.29
C GLU A 444 14.53 1.08 -15.44
N MET A 445 13.24 1.44 -15.35
CA MET A 445 12.78 2.50 -14.47
C MET A 445 13.08 2.19 -12.99
N HIS A 446 12.79 0.96 -12.53
CA HIS A 446 13.09 0.55 -11.16
C HIS A 446 14.60 0.48 -10.90
N GLN A 447 15.41 0.08 -11.89
CA GLN A 447 16.87 0.17 -11.79
C GLN A 447 17.38 1.61 -11.66
N ARG A 448 16.83 2.55 -12.45
CA ARG A 448 17.20 3.98 -12.34
C ARG A 448 16.85 4.53 -10.96
N HIS A 449 15.66 4.20 -10.45
CA HIS A 449 15.23 4.55 -9.10
C HIS A 449 16.17 3.99 -8.02
N GLY A 450 16.48 2.69 -8.09
CA GLY A 450 17.39 2.05 -7.14
C GLY A 450 18.80 2.68 -7.13
N LYS A 451 19.31 3.02 -8.33
CA LYS A 451 20.61 3.72 -8.47
C LYS A 451 20.59 5.11 -7.82
N ASP A 452 19.50 5.86 -7.96
CA ASP A 452 19.36 7.17 -7.32
C ASP A 452 19.37 7.05 -5.79
N VAL A 453 18.59 6.11 -5.23
CA VAL A 453 18.55 5.86 -3.78
C VAL A 453 19.93 5.44 -3.26
N GLY A 454 20.58 4.45 -3.90
CA GLY A 454 21.90 3.97 -3.51
C GLY A 454 22.99 5.06 -3.58
N ARG A 455 22.90 5.96 -4.58
CA ARG A 455 23.77 7.13 -4.69
C ARG A 455 23.56 8.10 -3.52
N VAL A 456 22.30 8.44 -3.21
CA VAL A 456 21.98 9.31 -2.08
C VAL A 456 22.50 8.75 -0.76
N ILE A 457 22.31 7.46 -0.50
CA ILE A 457 22.85 6.80 0.69
C ILE A 457 24.38 6.92 0.73
N SER A 458 25.06 6.56 -0.36
CA SER A 458 26.53 6.57 -0.43
C SER A 458 27.11 7.97 -0.18
N GLU A 459 26.55 8.99 -0.84
CA GLU A 459 26.96 10.38 -0.67
C GLU A 459 26.67 10.91 0.73
N THR A 460 25.51 10.55 1.30
CA THR A 460 25.11 10.97 2.65
C THR A 460 26.01 10.35 3.72
N MET A 461 26.30 9.05 3.63
CA MET A 461 27.24 8.36 4.52
C MET A 461 28.63 8.97 4.45
N ALA A 462 29.11 9.31 3.24
CA ALA A 462 30.39 9.98 3.06
C ALA A 462 30.42 11.39 3.70
N LYS A 463 29.36 12.21 3.47
CA LYS A 463 29.23 13.56 4.05
C LYS A 463 29.16 13.51 5.59
N LEU A 464 28.50 12.50 6.16
CA LEU A 464 28.28 12.38 7.61
C LEU A 464 29.31 11.48 8.32
N ALA A 465 30.32 10.96 7.63
CA ALA A 465 31.31 10.03 8.19
C ALA A 465 32.05 10.56 9.44
N LYS A 466 32.24 11.88 9.56
CA LYS A 466 32.81 12.49 10.79
C LYS A 466 31.82 12.44 11.95
N CYS A 467 30.56 12.80 11.70
CA CYS A 467 29.50 12.82 12.71
C CYS A 467 29.19 11.40 13.23
N ILE A 468 29.11 10.41 12.33
CA ILE A 468 28.89 8.99 12.69
C ILE A 468 29.99 8.46 13.62
N ARG A 469 31.25 8.87 13.42
CA ARG A 469 32.39 8.42 14.24
C ARG A 469 32.57 9.20 15.54
N THR A 470 31.89 10.34 15.68
CA THR A 470 32.02 11.20 16.86
C THR A 470 30.94 10.78 17.87
N PRO A 471 31.30 10.40 19.12
CA PRO A 471 30.31 10.10 20.15
C PRO A 471 29.32 11.27 20.32
N GLY A 472 28.02 10.99 20.20
CA GLY A 472 26.97 12.01 20.24
C GLY A 472 26.88 12.94 19.02
N GLY A 473 27.62 12.65 17.94
CA GLY A 473 27.59 13.45 16.70
C GLY A 473 26.33 13.28 15.86
N LEU A 474 25.63 12.15 16.01
CA LEU A 474 24.29 11.87 15.48
C LEU A 474 23.52 11.04 16.50
N SER A 475 22.19 11.10 16.42
CA SER A 475 21.31 10.22 17.19
C SER A 475 21.50 8.74 16.82
N SER A 476 21.35 7.83 17.79
CA SER A 476 21.30 6.38 17.53
C SER A 476 20.15 5.98 16.62
N GLU A 477 19.09 6.79 16.61
CA GLU A 477 17.87 6.57 15.84
C GLU A 477 17.90 7.24 14.45
N SER A 478 19.01 7.89 14.10
CA SER A 478 19.18 8.49 12.77
C SER A 478 19.51 7.42 11.72
N LEU A 479 19.07 7.64 10.49
CA LEU A 479 19.23 6.68 9.39
C LEU A 479 20.71 6.28 9.15
N PRO A 480 21.70 7.20 9.10
CA PRO A 480 23.11 6.84 8.93
C PRO A 480 23.65 5.94 10.05
N THR A 481 23.21 6.16 11.30
CA THR A 481 23.67 5.36 12.44
C THR A 481 23.07 3.97 12.41
N ILE A 482 21.78 3.87 12.06
CA ILE A 482 21.09 2.59 11.86
C ILE A 482 21.76 1.78 10.75
N LEU A 483 22.02 2.39 9.59
CA LEU A 483 22.69 1.72 8.47
C LEU A 483 24.12 1.30 8.80
N PHE A 484 24.88 2.16 9.52
CA PHE A 484 26.23 1.81 9.97
C PHE A 484 26.22 0.61 10.92
N ALA A 485 25.34 0.62 11.92
CA ALA A 485 25.20 -0.49 12.87
C ALA A 485 24.82 -1.80 12.16
N ARG A 486 23.90 -1.73 11.19
CA ARG A 486 23.48 -2.86 10.36
C ARG A 486 24.65 -3.45 9.57
N GLY A 487 25.49 -2.61 8.97
CA GLY A 487 26.70 -3.05 8.25
C GLY A 487 27.75 -3.71 9.15
N GLN A 488 27.86 -3.28 10.41
CA GLN A 488 28.80 -3.87 11.39
C GLN A 488 28.32 -5.21 11.96
N GLN A 489 27.01 -5.41 12.09
CA GLN A 489 26.43 -6.69 12.54
C GLN A 489 26.55 -7.80 11.48
N ASN A 490 26.90 -7.44 10.24
CA ASN A 490 26.98 -8.35 9.10
C ASN A 490 28.27 -8.17 8.27
N PRO A 491 29.49 -8.41 8.83
CA PRO A 491 30.74 -8.19 8.08
C PRO A 491 30.95 -9.19 6.92
N GLY A 492 30.14 -10.25 6.85
CA GLY A 492 30.26 -11.34 5.88
C GLY A 492 29.00 -11.64 5.05
N SER A 493 27.89 -10.92 5.25
CA SER A 493 26.70 -11.09 4.41
C SER A 493 26.68 -10.00 3.33
N ASN A 494 27.54 -10.14 2.34
CA ASN A 494 27.11 -9.73 1.02
C ASN A 494 25.98 -10.70 0.66
N PRO A 495 24.72 -10.27 0.43
CA PRO A 495 23.74 -11.14 -0.19
C PRO A 495 24.15 -11.26 -1.66
N ALA A 496 25.23 -11.99 -1.91
CA ALA A 496 25.44 -12.64 -3.18
C ALA A 496 24.31 -13.66 -3.28
N PHE A 497 23.17 -13.20 -3.80
CA PHE A 497 22.11 -14.07 -4.24
C PHE A 497 22.69 -14.93 -5.37
N ASP A 498 22.77 -16.22 -5.07
CA ASP A 498 23.23 -17.35 -5.87
C ASP A 498 24.70 -17.40 -6.32
N ALA A 499 25.49 -18.23 -5.61
CA ALA A 499 26.61 -18.96 -6.19
C ALA A 499 26.51 -20.46 -5.82
N ASP A 500 26.41 -21.28 -6.86
CA ASP A 500 26.21 -22.73 -6.95
C ASP A 500 27.25 -23.60 -6.19
N PRO A 501 26.87 -24.70 -5.48
CA PRO A 501 27.84 -25.54 -4.77
C PRO A 501 28.22 -26.83 -5.54
N ALA A 502 29.54 -27.03 -5.76
CA ALA A 502 30.12 -28.34 -6.06
C ALA A 502 31.30 -28.71 -5.12
N LEU A 503 31.05 -29.74 -4.30
CA LEU A 503 31.92 -30.78 -3.69
C LEU A 503 33.17 -30.39 -2.86
N LYS A 504 33.13 -30.69 -1.55
CA LYS A 504 34.29 -30.93 -0.67
C LYS A 504 34.11 -32.19 0.20
N VAL A 505 35.26 -32.75 0.59
CA VAL A 505 35.59 -33.96 1.39
C VAL A 505 34.52 -34.43 2.41
N GLU A 506 34.16 -35.72 2.38
CA GLU A 506 33.12 -36.32 3.25
C GLU A 506 33.52 -36.40 4.73
N SER A 507 32.71 -35.78 5.61
CA SER A 507 32.80 -35.80 7.06
C SER A 507 32.61 -37.20 7.68
N GLU A 508 33.10 -37.39 8.91
CA GLU A 508 32.85 -38.60 9.71
C GLU A 508 31.36 -38.77 10.08
N TYR A 509 30.63 -37.66 10.14
CA TYR A 509 29.20 -37.62 10.46
C TYR A 509 28.48 -36.90 9.33
N VAL A 510 27.73 -37.64 8.54
CA VAL A 510 26.95 -37.11 7.41
C VAL A 510 25.49 -37.46 7.65
N PHE A 511 24.62 -36.48 7.54
CA PHE A 511 23.18 -36.70 7.52
C PHE A 511 22.58 -35.70 6.53
N ARG A 512 22.64 -36.04 5.24
CA ARG A 512 22.25 -35.13 4.15
C ARG A 512 21.24 -35.72 3.20
N GLN A 513 20.45 -34.86 2.58
CA GLN A 513 19.61 -35.27 1.46
C GLN A 513 20.41 -35.13 0.16
N PHE A 514 20.62 -36.25 -0.54
CA PHE A 514 21.30 -36.27 -1.83
C PHE A 514 20.35 -36.86 -2.89
N GLY A 515 19.89 -36.00 -3.81
CA GLY A 515 18.83 -36.33 -4.76
C GLY A 515 17.53 -36.70 -4.05
N GLN A 516 16.96 -37.85 -4.37
CA GLN A 516 15.70 -38.34 -3.77
C GLN A 516 15.89 -39.17 -2.48
N ASN A 517 17.13 -39.41 -2.02
CA ASN A 517 17.40 -40.24 -0.84
C ASN A 517 18.20 -39.50 0.23
N TRP A 518 18.13 -39.97 1.47
CA TRP A 518 18.97 -39.51 2.57
C TRP A 518 20.23 -40.36 2.63
N THR A 519 21.39 -39.72 2.71
CA THR A 519 22.67 -40.39 2.93
C THR A 519 23.12 -40.14 4.36
N VAL A 520 23.34 -41.22 5.11
CA VAL A 520 23.76 -41.17 6.51
C VAL A 520 25.10 -41.88 6.68
N ARG A 521 26.06 -41.20 7.31
CA ARG A 521 27.35 -41.74 7.72
C ARG A 521 27.56 -41.43 9.20
N PHE A 522 27.97 -42.42 9.98
CA PHE A 522 28.16 -42.28 11.42
C PHE A 522 29.56 -42.76 11.81
N ARG A 523 30.34 -41.90 12.48
CA ARG A 523 31.69 -42.20 12.98
C ARG A 523 32.63 -42.74 11.91
N GLY A 524 32.60 -42.16 10.71
CA GLY A 524 33.47 -42.54 9.60
C GLY A 524 33.16 -43.92 8.98
N GLY A 525 32.12 -44.63 9.45
CA GLY A 525 31.70 -45.92 8.90
C GLY A 525 31.13 -45.83 7.48
N THR A 526 30.71 -46.96 6.91
CA THR A 526 30.12 -47.01 5.56
C THR A 526 28.83 -46.18 5.51
N ALA A 527 28.74 -45.26 4.55
CA ALA A 527 27.52 -44.50 4.32
C ALA A 527 26.39 -45.42 3.84
N PHE A 528 25.18 -45.19 4.33
CA PHE A 528 23.98 -45.93 3.94
C PHE A 528 22.87 -44.97 3.51
N SER A 529 22.07 -45.41 2.55
CA SER A 529 20.98 -44.62 1.99
C SER A 529 19.63 -45.04 2.55
N LEU A 530 18.80 -44.06 2.87
CA LEU A 530 17.43 -44.24 3.34
C LEU A 530 16.45 -43.52 2.42
N LYS A 531 15.27 -44.12 2.23
CA LYS A 531 14.16 -43.47 1.53
C LYS A 531 13.65 -42.25 2.33
N PRO A 532 13.22 -41.18 1.67
CA PRO A 532 12.81 -39.95 2.33
C PRO A 532 11.55 -40.17 3.17
N THR A 533 11.56 -39.65 4.39
CA THR A 533 10.40 -39.60 5.28
C THR A 533 10.42 -38.31 6.08
N LYS A 534 9.25 -37.77 6.45
CA LYS A 534 9.17 -36.55 7.30
C LYS A 534 9.97 -36.70 8.61
N GLY A 535 10.05 -37.91 9.16
CA GLY A 535 10.83 -38.20 10.36
C GLY A 535 12.35 -38.05 10.18
N LEU A 536 12.90 -38.35 8.99
CA LEU A 536 14.31 -38.12 8.70
C LEU A 536 14.60 -36.62 8.56
N THR A 537 13.68 -35.87 7.96
CA THR A 537 13.78 -34.40 7.88
C THR A 537 13.75 -33.78 9.28
N HIS A 538 12.84 -34.21 10.17
CA HIS A 538 12.82 -33.75 11.56
C HIS A 538 14.14 -34.05 12.30
N ILE A 539 14.72 -35.25 12.12
CA ILE A 539 16.00 -35.59 12.74
C ILE A 539 17.11 -34.67 12.21
N HIS A 540 17.21 -34.51 10.88
CA HIS A 540 18.17 -33.59 10.27
C HIS A 540 18.06 -32.17 10.82
N THR A 541 16.83 -31.63 10.91
CA THR A 541 16.56 -30.30 11.48
C THR A 541 17.11 -30.13 12.90
N LEU A 542 17.04 -31.17 13.74
CA LEU A 542 17.60 -31.16 15.09
C LEU A 542 19.12 -31.30 15.09
N LEU A 543 19.69 -32.10 14.18
CA LEU A 543 21.14 -32.27 14.07
C LEU A 543 21.85 -30.99 13.59
N GLN A 544 21.18 -30.18 12.77
CA GLN A 544 21.66 -28.85 12.35
C GLN A 544 21.53 -27.78 13.44
N ARG A 545 20.86 -28.10 14.57
CA ARG A 545 20.61 -27.19 15.70
C ARG A 545 20.96 -27.83 17.04
N PRO A 546 22.22 -28.24 17.25
CA PRO A 546 22.62 -28.92 18.48
C PRO A 546 22.43 -28.00 19.69
N GLY A 547 21.77 -28.51 20.74
CA GLY A 547 21.51 -27.75 21.95
C GLY A 547 20.25 -26.86 21.92
N GLU A 548 19.68 -26.59 20.75
CA GLU A 548 18.47 -25.77 20.60
C GLU A 548 17.21 -26.53 21.06
N THR A 549 16.24 -25.80 21.60
CA THR A 549 14.97 -26.35 22.09
C THR A 549 13.85 -25.89 21.18
N LEU A 550 13.23 -26.81 20.44
CA LEU A 550 12.15 -26.53 19.50
C LEU A 550 10.81 -27.05 20.03
N ASP A 551 9.71 -26.32 19.83
CA ASP A 551 8.38 -26.90 19.99
C ASP A 551 7.94 -27.65 18.71
N ALA A 552 6.84 -28.40 18.79
CA ALA A 552 6.39 -29.25 17.69
C ALA A 552 5.88 -28.47 16.47
N PHE A 553 5.37 -27.24 16.64
CA PHE A 553 4.98 -26.39 15.52
C PHE A 553 6.21 -25.76 14.89
N ALA A 554 7.14 -25.23 15.70
CA ALA A 554 8.41 -24.72 15.17
C ALA A 554 9.14 -25.79 14.34
N MET A 555 9.14 -27.04 14.80
CA MET A 555 9.69 -28.16 14.03
C MET A 555 8.95 -28.40 12.69
N ILE A 556 7.62 -28.32 12.67
CA ILE A 556 6.82 -28.51 11.44
C ILE A 556 7.09 -27.34 10.49
N ASP A 557 7.05 -26.11 10.99
CA ASP A 557 7.26 -24.89 10.23
C ASP A 557 8.66 -24.90 9.60
N ILE A 558 9.70 -25.25 10.36
CA ILE A 558 11.07 -25.39 9.82
C ILE A 558 11.14 -26.44 8.73
N VAL A 559 10.47 -27.60 8.90
CA VAL A 559 10.52 -28.69 7.92
C VAL A 559 9.71 -28.41 6.67
N GLU A 560 8.64 -27.62 6.78
CA GLU A 560 7.78 -27.24 5.65
C GLU A 560 8.24 -25.93 4.98
N GLY A 561 9.31 -25.29 5.49
CA GLY A 561 9.87 -24.06 4.94
C GLY A 561 9.08 -22.80 5.31
N ASN A 562 8.21 -22.89 6.32
CA ASN A 562 7.43 -21.78 6.84
C ASN A 562 8.29 -20.92 7.78
N PRO A 563 8.06 -19.60 7.85
CA PRO A 563 8.75 -18.73 8.79
C PRO A 563 8.49 -19.18 10.23
N VAL A 564 9.56 -19.40 10.99
CA VAL A 564 9.48 -19.79 12.40
C VAL A 564 9.04 -18.58 13.21
N ALA A 565 7.76 -18.52 13.56
CA ALA A 565 7.26 -17.46 14.43
C ALA A 565 7.98 -17.53 15.79
N SER A 566 8.62 -16.43 16.21
CA SER A 566 9.05 -16.25 17.60
C SER A 566 7.80 -16.27 18.47
N ARG A 567 7.57 -17.38 19.18
CA ARG A 567 6.49 -17.50 20.15
C ARG A 567 7.11 -17.28 21.53
N PRO A 568 6.80 -16.16 22.23
CA PRO A 568 7.34 -15.93 23.55
C PRO A 568 7.04 -17.12 24.47
N MET A 569 8.03 -17.56 25.24
CA MET A 569 7.79 -18.45 26.37
C MET A 569 7.03 -17.66 27.45
N ALA A 570 5.71 -17.66 27.37
CA ALA A 570 4.86 -17.17 28.45
C ALA A 570 4.62 -18.30 29.46
N THR A 571 5.22 -18.14 30.65
CA THR A 571 4.82 -18.78 31.89
C THR A 571 3.30 -18.70 32.09
N ALA A 572 2.69 -19.84 32.39
CA ALA A 572 1.26 -19.96 32.60
C ALA A 572 0.81 -19.32 33.93
N MET A 573 0.46 -18.03 33.95
CA MET A 573 -0.42 -17.40 34.94
C MET A 573 -1.12 -16.20 34.27
N GLY A 574 -2.41 -16.32 33.91
CA GLY A 574 -3.18 -15.26 33.24
C GLY A 574 -3.91 -14.33 34.22
N ALA A 575 -4.16 -13.09 33.79
CA ALA A 575 -4.96 -12.08 34.49
C ALA A 575 -6.45 -12.47 34.63
N ASP A 576 -7.17 -11.84 35.57
CA ASP A 576 -8.61 -12.09 35.80
C ASP A 576 -9.51 -11.44 34.72
N ASP A 577 -10.74 -11.98 34.58
CA ASP A 577 -11.68 -11.57 33.51
C ASP A 577 -12.17 -10.12 33.68
N GLU A 578 -12.11 -9.59 34.90
CA GLU A 578 -12.51 -8.24 35.24
C GLU A 578 -11.47 -7.22 34.77
N THR A 579 -10.18 -7.56 34.84
CA THR A 579 -9.07 -6.75 34.31
C THR A 579 -9.10 -6.64 32.78
N ILE A 580 -9.38 -7.74 32.06
CA ILE A 580 -9.45 -7.69 30.59
C ILE A 580 -10.64 -6.84 30.12
N LYS A 581 -11.77 -6.94 30.81
CA LYS A 581 -12.96 -6.14 30.50
C LYS A 581 -12.71 -4.65 30.74
N SER A 582 -12.12 -4.29 31.87
CA SER A 582 -11.81 -2.89 32.20
C SER A 582 -10.78 -2.29 31.24
N VAL A 583 -9.79 -3.08 30.80
CA VAL A 583 -8.80 -2.65 29.81
C VAL A 583 -9.43 -2.41 28.43
N ARG A 584 -10.40 -3.22 28.00
CA ARG A 584 -11.13 -2.98 26.75
C ARG A 584 -12.00 -1.74 26.81
N GLU A 585 -12.72 -1.54 27.92
CA GLU A 585 -13.53 -0.34 28.12
C GLU A 585 -12.65 0.92 28.15
N ALA A 586 -11.45 0.85 28.75
CA ALA A 586 -10.47 1.93 28.72
C ALA A 586 -9.92 2.19 27.30
N TYR A 587 -9.65 1.13 26.54
CA TYR A 587 -9.18 1.24 25.15
C TYR A 587 -10.19 1.94 24.24
N GLU A 588 -11.46 1.54 24.28
CA GLU A 588 -12.50 2.18 23.46
C GLU A 588 -12.73 3.64 23.89
N LYS A 589 -12.72 3.91 25.20
CA LYS A 589 -12.85 5.28 25.70
C LYS A 589 -11.68 6.18 25.27
N LEU A 590 -10.46 5.65 25.22
CA LEU A 590 -9.31 6.41 24.73
C LEU A 590 -9.37 6.64 23.21
N LYS A 591 -9.93 5.70 22.43
CA LYS A 591 -10.21 5.92 21.00
C LYS A 591 -11.22 7.05 20.79
N GLU A 592 -12.33 7.05 21.55
CA GLU A 592 -13.32 8.13 21.50
C GLU A 592 -12.71 9.48 21.90
N GLN A 593 -11.90 9.51 22.97
CA GLN A 593 -11.20 10.74 23.40
C GLN A 593 -10.17 11.23 22.38
N ARG A 594 -9.47 10.32 21.70
CA ARG A 594 -8.57 10.68 20.60
C ARG A 594 -9.34 11.31 19.46
N ASP A 595 -10.48 10.74 19.08
CA ASP A 595 -11.29 11.24 17.97
C ASP A 595 -11.90 12.61 18.29
N GLU A 596 -12.35 12.84 19.53
CA GLU A 596 -12.77 14.16 20.01
C GLU A 596 -11.61 15.15 20.03
N ALA A 597 -10.45 14.77 20.55
CA ALA A 597 -9.27 15.64 20.59
C ALA A 597 -8.79 16.00 19.17
N GLU A 598 -8.85 15.08 18.23
CA GLU A 598 -8.54 15.31 16.82
C GLU A 598 -9.56 16.29 16.19
N GLU A 599 -10.84 16.21 16.57
CA GLU A 599 -11.87 17.14 16.12
C GLU A 599 -11.64 18.56 16.64
N PHE A 600 -11.18 18.71 17.88
CA PHE A 600 -10.88 20.02 18.48
C PHE A 600 -9.45 20.52 18.21
N SER A 601 -8.67 19.82 17.38
CA SER A 601 -7.27 20.15 17.09
C SER A 601 -6.38 20.23 18.35
N ASP A 602 -6.68 19.40 19.36
CA ASP A 602 -5.89 19.27 20.58
C ASP A 602 -4.81 18.20 20.39
N GLU A 603 -3.70 18.63 19.77
CA GLU A 603 -2.57 17.76 19.39
C GLU A 603 -1.92 17.07 20.61
N ASP A 604 -1.89 17.73 21.76
CA ASP A 604 -1.32 17.19 23.00
C ASP A 604 -2.17 16.04 23.55
N THR A 605 -3.50 16.14 23.43
CA THR A 605 -4.41 15.08 23.87
C THR A 605 -4.43 13.92 22.89
N VAL A 606 -4.34 14.17 21.57
CA VAL A 606 -4.21 13.11 20.56
C VAL A 606 -2.95 12.27 20.80
N ALA A 607 -1.78 12.91 20.99
CA ALA A 607 -0.53 12.20 21.21
C ALA A 607 -0.55 11.34 22.49
N LYS A 608 -1.18 11.83 23.56
CA LYS A 608 -1.35 11.06 24.81
C LYS A 608 -2.30 9.87 24.63
N CYS A 609 -3.41 10.06 23.91
CA CYS A 609 -4.35 8.98 23.65
C CYS A 609 -3.70 7.91 22.77
N ASP A 610 -2.91 8.28 21.75
CA ASP A 610 -2.20 7.34 20.88
C ASP A 610 -1.21 6.44 21.66
N ASP A 611 -0.40 7.03 22.55
CA ASP A 611 0.56 6.29 23.39
C ASP A 611 -0.14 5.31 24.35
N GLU A 612 -1.26 5.73 24.96
CA GLU A 612 -2.04 4.88 25.85
C GLU A 612 -2.83 3.79 25.10
N ILE A 613 -3.37 4.10 23.92
CA ILE A 613 -4.02 3.13 23.02
C ILE A 613 -3.02 2.04 22.63
N GLU A 614 -1.79 2.40 22.28
CA GLU A 614 -0.73 1.45 21.91
C GLU A 614 -0.38 0.53 23.09
N LYS A 615 -0.22 1.07 24.30
CA LYS A 615 0.04 0.29 25.53
C LYS A 615 -1.09 -0.71 25.83
N LEU A 616 -2.35 -0.28 25.76
CA LEU A 616 -3.49 -1.15 26.02
C LEU A 616 -3.70 -2.17 24.89
N ALA A 617 -3.44 -1.81 23.63
CA ALA A 617 -3.45 -2.73 22.50
C ALA A 617 -2.39 -3.83 22.68
N ASN A 618 -1.17 -3.46 23.05
CA ASN A 618 -0.09 -4.40 23.34
C ASN A 618 -0.45 -5.32 24.52
N TYR A 619 -1.05 -4.78 25.59
CA TYR A 619 -1.54 -5.57 26.72
C TYR A 619 -2.64 -6.57 26.32
N LEU A 620 -3.65 -6.13 25.56
CA LEU A 620 -4.73 -6.99 25.06
C LEU A 620 -4.22 -8.08 24.12
N THR A 621 -3.20 -7.77 23.32
CA THR A 621 -2.55 -8.71 22.40
C THR A 621 -1.69 -9.74 23.14
N ALA A 622 -1.09 -9.35 24.27
CA ALA A 622 -0.34 -10.24 25.14
C ALA A 622 -1.26 -11.21 25.94
N GLU A 623 -2.41 -10.73 26.43
CA GLU A 623 -3.28 -11.48 27.36
C GLU A 623 -4.49 -12.16 26.71
N THR A 624 -4.93 -11.77 25.50
CA THR A 624 -6.09 -12.38 24.81
C THR A 624 -5.73 -13.01 23.47
N GLY A 625 -6.19 -14.24 23.24
CA GLY A 625 -6.08 -14.91 21.94
C GLY A 625 -7.20 -14.52 20.97
N ILE A 626 -7.01 -14.88 19.69
CA ILE A 626 -7.96 -14.69 18.57
C ILE A 626 -9.39 -15.05 19.01
N GLY A 627 -10.31 -14.08 18.92
CA GLY A 627 -11.73 -14.27 19.24
C GLY A 627 -12.13 -14.11 20.71
N GLY A 628 -11.24 -13.62 21.59
CA GLY A 628 -11.64 -13.14 22.92
C GLY A 628 -12.04 -14.21 23.95
N LYS A 629 -11.52 -15.44 23.86
CA LYS A 629 -11.68 -16.49 24.89
C LYS A 629 -10.32 -16.96 25.44
N LYS A 630 -10.27 -17.25 26.75
CA LYS A 630 -9.09 -17.76 27.50
C LYS A 630 -8.43 -18.98 26.83
N ARG A 631 -7.09 -19.06 26.83
CA ARG A 631 -6.32 -20.26 26.43
C ARG A 631 -6.41 -21.38 27.49
N ARG A 632 -6.85 -22.58 27.07
CA ARG A 632 -6.49 -23.91 27.65
C ARG A 632 -5.59 -24.65 26.63
N GLU A 633 -4.76 -25.62 27.05
CA GLU A 633 -3.79 -26.35 26.18
C GLU A 633 -4.41 -26.66 24.81
N ASN A 634 -3.85 -26.08 23.75
CA ASN A 634 -4.39 -26.17 22.40
C ASN A 634 -4.43 -27.65 21.94
N PRO A 635 -5.60 -28.22 21.60
CA PRO A 635 -5.72 -29.58 21.06
C PRO A 635 -4.83 -29.83 19.83
N GLU A 636 -4.59 -28.80 19.02
CA GLU A 636 -3.71 -28.87 17.85
C GLU A 636 -2.24 -28.96 18.24
N GLN A 637 -1.82 -28.30 19.32
CA GLN A 637 -0.44 -28.39 19.83
C GLN A 637 -0.16 -29.78 20.39
N LYS A 638 -1.15 -30.39 21.06
CA LYS A 638 -1.08 -31.80 21.48
C LYS A 638 -0.99 -32.73 20.26
N LYS A 639 -1.78 -32.48 19.20
CA LYS A 639 -1.77 -33.26 17.95
C LYS A 639 -0.44 -33.11 17.19
N ALA A 640 0.09 -31.90 17.06
CA ALA A 640 1.39 -31.62 16.43
C ALA A 640 2.52 -32.34 17.18
N ARG A 641 2.55 -32.22 18.51
CA ARG A 641 3.53 -32.88 19.40
C ARG A 641 3.53 -34.39 19.21
N MET A 642 2.36 -35.02 19.21
CA MET A 642 2.23 -36.46 18.97
C MET A 642 2.66 -36.85 17.55
N THR A 643 2.32 -36.03 16.55
CA THR A 643 2.64 -36.30 15.14
C THR A 643 4.16 -36.30 14.89
N VAL A 644 4.85 -35.26 15.35
CA VAL A 644 6.31 -35.12 15.22
C VAL A 644 7.04 -36.21 16.02
N THR A 645 6.62 -36.46 17.26
CA THR A 645 7.23 -37.50 18.11
C THR A 645 7.11 -38.89 17.48
N ASN A 646 5.95 -39.22 16.92
CA ASN A 646 5.72 -40.49 16.23
C ASN A 646 6.53 -40.59 14.93
N ALA A 647 6.69 -39.49 14.19
CA ALA A 647 7.51 -39.45 12.98
C ALA A 647 9.00 -39.70 13.28
N ILE A 648 9.56 -39.01 14.28
CA ILE A 648 10.95 -39.22 14.73
C ILE A 648 11.14 -40.67 15.21
N THR A 649 10.20 -41.19 16.01
CA THR A 649 10.28 -42.57 16.53
C THR A 649 10.31 -43.60 15.40
N ARG A 650 9.50 -43.41 14.34
CA ARG A 650 9.51 -44.29 13.16
C ARG A 650 10.82 -44.18 12.38
N ALA A 651 11.34 -42.98 12.17
CA ALA A 651 12.62 -42.78 11.49
C ALA A 651 13.79 -43.43 12.24
N LEU A 652 13.83 -43.34 13.58
CA LEU A 652 14.84 -44.02 14.39
C LEU A 652 14.78 -45.55 14.27
N LYS A 653 13.59 -46.15 14.10
CA LYS A 653 13.45 -47.58 13.81
C LYS A 653 13.96 -47.95 12.42
N THR A 654 13.76 -47.08 11.43
CA THR A 654 14.30 -47.28 10.08
C THR A 654 15.83 -47.20 10.08
N ILE A 655 16.41 -46.22 10.77
CA ILE A 655 17.86 -46.10 10.95
C ILE A 655 18.41 -47.32 11.67
N GLU A 656 17.73 -47.85 12.70
CA GLU A 656 18.18 -49.03 13.45
C GLU A 656 18.33 -50.28 12.58
N LYS A 657 17.46 -50.46 11.58
CA LYS A 657 17.57 -51.58 10.63
C LYS A 657 18.81 -51.48 9.74
N ALA A 658 19.24 -50.27 9.41
CA ALA A 658 20.40 -50.02 8.55
C ALA A 658 21.71 -49.92 9.35
N ASN A 659 21.67 -49.27 10.52
CA ASN A 659 22.83 -49.04 11.38
C ASN A 659 22.38 -48.92 12.86
N LYS A 660 22.47 -50.03 13.60
CA LYS A 660 22.09 -50.10 15.03
C LYS A 660 22.87 -49.11 15.91
N PRO A 661 24.21 -48.95 15.79
CA PRO A 661 24.97 -47.98 16.58
C PRO A 661 24.49 -46.54 16.41
N CYS A 662 24.22 -46.11 15.17
CA CYS A 662 23.71 -44.77 14.87
C CYS A 662 22.34 -44.53 15.52
N ALA A 663 21.41 -45.49 15.39
CA ALA A 663 20.09 -45.35 16.00
C ALA A 663 20.11 -45.33 17.54
N LYS A 664 21.00 -46.12 18.17
CA LYS A 664 21.17 -46.09 19.63
C LYS A 664 21.65 -44.72 20.09
N TYR A 665 22.69 -44.18 19.44
CA TYR A 665 23.21 -42.86 19.73
C TYR A 665 22.13 -41.77 19.60
N LEU A 666 21.41 -41.72 18.47
CA LEU A 666 20.39 -40.71 18.25
C LEU A 666 19.22 -40.82 19.26
N ARG A 667 18.87 -42.01 19.74
CA ARG A 667 17.84 -42.18 20.80
C ARG A 667 18.27 -41.61 22.14
N GLU A 668 19.54 -41.75 22.49
CA GLU A 668 20.09 -41.20 23.73
C GLU A 668 20.18 -39.67 23.67
N GLN A 669 20.45 -39.12 22.47
CA GLN A 669 20.70 -37.70 22.28
C GLN A 669 19.46 -36.88 21.89
N ILE A 670 18.41 -37.48 21.31
CA ILE A 670 17.18 -36.78 20.95
C ILE A 670 16.15 -36.91 22.07
N LYS A 671 15.81 -35.78 22.71
CA LYS A 671 14.70 -35.68 23.66
C LYS A 671 13.42 -35.36 22.90
N THR A 672 12.37 -36.16 23.09
CA THR A 672 11.00 -35.86 22.66
C THR A 672 10.11 -35.57 23.88
N GLY A 673 9.16 -34.64 23.76
CA GLY A 673 8.35 -34.15 24.88
C GLY A 673 7.58 -32.87 24.52
N PHE A 674 7.32 -31.98 25.50
CA PHE A 674 6.77 -30.65 25.23
C PHE A 674 7.69 -29.81 24.32
N PHE A 675 8.99 -30.11 24.39
CA PHE A 675 10.02 -29.61 23.49
C PHE A 675 10.89 -30.74 22.95
N LEU A 676 11.40 -30.52 21.75
CA LEU A 676 12.29 -31.37 20.96
C LEU A 676 13.70 -30.77 21.04
N LYS A 677 14.70 -31.60 21.34
CA LYS A 677 16.08 -31.15 21.47
C LYS A 677 17.06 -32.27 21.17
N TYR A 678 18.09 -31.97 20.38
CA TYR A 678 19.29 -32.80 20.27
C TYR A 678 20.35 -32.30 21.26
N ARG A 679 20.84 -33.20 22.12
CA ARG A 679 21.62 -32.85 23.31
C ARG A 679 23.12 -32.79 23.07
N ASP A 680 23.65 -33.56 22.12
CA ASP A 680 25.08 -33.64 21.90
C ASP A 680 25.56 -32.45 21.05
N THR A 681 26.25 -31.51 21.68
CA THR A 681 26.84 -30.35 21.01
C THR A 681 28.29 -30.59 20.57
N GLY A 682 28.86 -31.77 20.86
CA GLY A 682 30.24 -32.12 20.53
C GLY A 682 30.41 -32.80 19.17
N VAL A 683 29.31 -33.14 18.49
CA VAL A 683 29.31 -33.81 17.18
C VAL A 683 28.65 -32.92 16.13
N ALA A 684 29.43 -32.52 15.12
CA ALA A 684 28.93 -31.75 13.98
C ALA A 684 28.55 -32.69 12.82
N TRP A 685 27.27 -32.71 12.46
CA TRP A 685 26.76 -33.49 11.33
C TRP A 685 26.78 -32.65 10.06
N GLU A 686 27.47 -33.13 9.03
CA GLU A 686 27.46 -32.54 7.68
C GLU A 686 26.07 -32.72 7.04
N SER A 687 25.48 -31.60 6.62
CA SER A 687 24.13 -31.48 6.06
C SER A 687 24.03 -31.71 4.56
#